data_AF-A0A3M1M7W9-F1
#
_entry.id   AF-A0A3M1M7W9-F1
#
_cell.length_a   1.000
_cell.length_b   1.000
_cell.length_c   1.000
_cell.angle_alpha   90.00
_cell.angle_beta   90.00
_cell.angle_gamma   90.00
#
_symmetry.space_group_name_H-M   'P 1'
#
loop_
_entity.id
_entity.type
_entity.pdbx_description
1 polymer ?
#
loop_
_entity_poly.entity_id
_entity_poly.type
_entity_poly.pdbx_seq_one_letter_code
_entity_poly.pdbx_strand_id
1 'polypeptide(L)'
;VRRVTAKNLRNGIQLYGNGDVKQQAGSFVVDQCRFENIYYSLAMYYVENSNVTACDFANAYYHVYSYRVQNAVVDTCSFDNPLDEEKKIPSRYNDAPWSLAVYGMYGGTKVNHCRFRNLTYPIHCPGATYMDVTDVDITGLRYMGIYGNGKNLSVADAKVNSYIPEGRRWGGGYGVHLIDQEDKKPTLENVHVYGPYAGLLVRNRVPKFKKCSFKHCYIGVYAYWDAKKFDFAPRQGDCEITDNWIGIYCLSQEPVRIRNQTIRGNVYGLYGFYASDVTIENCEVTENYYGGWIAPSYYKNRHVDYNFDVTIRNCKFINNYHPEYKGNWGLACYGRQVTIENTEVSKNHYGLYVYSEFEKPVLKNLISTENYYYGLYHQGPLLELTGKDRVQISKCRYGIVAYGKETKLSDMTGPTECQWYGIYGRYGTMELDNVEIRNNGRGVFYYYGNSFIANRVNCHDNNSTGLYPHTVREAKITNCTLARNGNRGVIASAVENLQIDRCTFYPNRYGAMHVGGRRDREGNRYGTALVTNCVGLEGDGVMFLYYFKKAQMKGCKTVNGGWPHAIQTYYNEEVELTDCQTIGGYAGYYCYRDDKVRIKGCQAEKASSWGFYTYYVKDAAIDQCTARNNGGGFVSSPMMGPFQITNSVAENNSWGNFYIYRHPDTEDLPLIENCVADGCRYYNVYLNNVPVDKRTLRNVTIKNGSNYGLLAYRGDVDWDADLEVILTGNRYGLAGYYNKMRIRNTKLADNTYATLYSYRGSVEVRNATIEGQTHAMLTYGPSTVVANSRLRASSHAVHFHPYAESTPARLSVSNTSIENAYYPIYANGYSNVTKEINATVDIKNVRAKGTGRGYGLLAYYNKEVNAQDFDADNLYYGLYVYRSPAKVSDCQFTNMTSWGTVANSSPIDMARCDVQSRYGIYFYNSEDAKLTQCTSANSYYGLYCPRTKVAVQDSSLENIGYYGIYAYGDETDIRFDQSKLENVRLWGTVLYGGKFAANGSQLNSRYGLYLGNQQSRIVNSVIDGGYYGLYAWRPDSRHELLQSTVANTRYYGVLAYRGDFVVRNTILDAGYIGIYRATDAARITHDHNLISSPRPFVREQLAEGEVTNKKPIFVNAPARDFRLGKASPAINAGTDLSSLVQTDILGNKRPAYRAFEIGAYEYTDAGGSIRILDWDERAN
;
A
#
# COMPACT_ATOMS: atom_id res chain seq x y z
N VAL A 1 -71.44 -59.04 -63.50
CA VAL A 1 -71.68 -59.94 -62.34
C VAL A 1 -72.27 -59.11 -61.21
N ARG A 2 -73.42 -59.49 -60.64
CA ARG A 2 -74.09 -58.67 -59.62
C ARG A 2 -74.59 -59.54 -58.46
N ARG A 3 -74.43 -59.11 -57.21
CA ARG A 3 -74.93 -59.80 -55.99
C ARG A 3 -74.43 -61.23 -55.77
N VAL A 4 -73.18 -61.52 -56.17
CA VAL A 4 -72.58 -62.85 -55.99
C VAL A 4 -71.78 -62.92 -54.70
N THR A 5 -71.95 -63.99 -53.92
CA THR A 5 -71.08 -64.31 -52.78
C THR A 5 -70.19 -65.50 -53.15
N ALA A 6 -68.86 -65.31 -53.13
CA ALA A 6 -67.88 -66.37 -53.34
C ALA A 6 -67.04 -66.54 -52.06
N LYS A 7 -66.94 -67.77 -51.53
CA LYS A 7 -66.19 -68.07 -50.31
C LYS A 7 -65.31 -69.31 -50.44
N ASN A 8 -64.15 -69.33 -49.77
CA ASN A 8 -63.25 -70.49 -49.63
C ASN A 8 -62.75 -71.08 -50.96
N LEU A 9 -62.49 -70.24 -51.96
CA LEU A 9 -61.99 -70.65 -53.28
C LEU A 9 -60.51 -70.31 -53.45
N ARG A 10 -59.81 -71.04 -54.31
CA ARG A 10 -58.48 -70.60 -54.76
C ARG A 10 -58.60 -69.34 -55.63
N ASN A 11 -59.47 -69.37 -56.63
CA ASN A 11 -59.73 -68.26 -57.53
C ASN A 11 -61.24 -67.97 -57.56
N GLY A 12 -61.63 -66.71 -57.40
CA GLY A 12 -62.99 -66.23 -57.58
C GLY A 12 -63.26 -65.98 -59.06
N ILE A 13 -63.48 -64.71 -59.42
CA ILE A 13 -63.72 -64.33 -60.83
C ILE A 13 -62.38 -64.06 -61.51
N GLN A 14 -62.18 -64.68 -62.68
CA GLN A 14 -60.97 -64.52 -63.48
C GLN A 14 -61.37 -64.19 -64.91
N LEU A 15 -60.78 -63.13 -65.47
CA LEU A 15 -61.00 -62.69 -66.83
C LEU A 15 -59.68 -62.54 -67.56
N TYR A 16 -59.58 -63.17 -68.72
CA TYR A 16 -58.40 -63.18 -69.56
C TYR A 16 -58.79 -62.68 -70.96
N GLY A 17 -58.27 -61.52 -71.36
CA GLY A 17 -58.24 -61.08 -72.76
C GLY A 17 -57.05 -61.70 -73.49
N ASN A 18 -57.14 -61.83 -74.82
CA ASN A 18 -56.01 -62.21 -75.66
C ASN A 18 -54.98 -61.08 -75.58
N GLY A 19 -53.73 -61.39 -75.18
CA GLY A 19 -52.69 -60.41 -74.80
C GLY A 19 -52.19 -59.43 -75.88
N ASP A 20 -52.94 -59.23 -76.96
CA ASP A 20 -52.69 -58.22 -77.99
C ASP A 20 -53.50 -56.94 -77.69
N VAL A 21 -52.80 -55.80 -77.60
CA VAL A 21 -53.36 -54.51 -77.14
C VAL A 21 -54.50 -54.02 -78.05
N LYS A 22 -54.64 -54.59 -79.25
CA LYS A 22 -55.66 -54.27 -80.24
C LYS A 22 -56.96 -55.09 -80.12
N GLN A 23 -57.04 -56.08 -79.23
CA GLN A 23 -58.24 -56.92 -79.01
C GLN A 23 -58.50 -57.16 -77.52
N GLN A 24 -58.73 -56.08 -76.77
CA GLN A 24 -59.13 -56.16 -75.36
C GLN A 24 -60.55 -56.72 -75.22
N ALA A 25 -60.80 -57.47 -74.14
CA ALA A 25 -62.17 -57.79 -73.74
C ALA A 25 -62.90 -56.47 -73.37
N GLY A 26 -64.16 -56.32 -73.80
CA GLY A 26 -64.96 -55.11 -73.57
C GLY A 26 -65.24 -54.84 -72.08
N SER A 27 -66.23 -53.98 -71.80
CA SER A 27 -66.51 -53.54 -70.42
C SER A 27 -66.98 -54.67 -69.49
N PHE A 28 -66.34 -54.80 -68.33
CA PHE A 28 -66.70 -55.74 -67.28
C PHE A 28 -67.21 -55.01 -66.03
N VAL A 29 -68.33 -55.47 -65.46
CA VAL A 29 -68.94 -54.85 -64.28
C VAL A 29 -69.16 -55.90 -63.18
N VAL A 30 -68.69 -55.62 -61.96
CA VAL A 30 -68.93 -56.38 -60.73
C VAL A 30 -69.61 -55.46 -59.72
N ASP A 31 -70.85 -55.75 -59.33
CA ASP A 31 -71.63 -54.87 -58.45
C ASP A 31 -72.24 -55.64 -57.27
N GLN A 32 -72.16 -55.10 -56.05
CA GLN A 32 -72.81 -55.67 -54.85
C GLN A 32 -72.38 -57.11 -54.50
N CYS A 33 -71.13 -57.50 -54.80
CA CYS A 33 -70.62 -58.86 -54.58
C CYS A 33 -69.82 -58.98 -53.27
N ARG A 34 -69.72 -60.20 -52.72
CA ARG A 34 -68.92 -60.51 -51.53
C ARG A 34 -67.91 -61.63 -51.82
N PHE A 35 -66.65 -61.42 -51.49
CA PHE A 35 -65.56 -62.39 -51.67
C PHE A 35 -64.87 -62.64 -50.32
N GLU A 36 -64.77 -63.89 -49.88
CA GLU A 36 -64.24 -64.22 -48.56
C GLU A 36 -63.31 -65.44 -48.59
N ASN A 37 -62.13 -65.37 -47.97
CA ASN A 37 -61.16 -66.48 -47.92
C ASN A 37 -60.74 -66.97 -49.33
N ILE A 38 -60.34 -66.05 -50.21
CA ILE A 38 -59.96 -66.36 -51.60
C ILE A 38 -58.53 -65.92 -51.90
N TYR A 39 -57.76 -66.72 -52.64
CA TYR A 39 -56.39 -66.32 -53.02
C TYR A 39 -56.41 -65.19 -54.08
N TYR A 40 -57.16 -65.34 -55.18
CA TYR A 40 -57.50 -64.25 -56.12
C TYR A 40 -59.02 -64.02 -56.17
N SER A 41 -59.56 -63.00 -55.49
CA SER A 41 -61.01 -62.74 -55.49
C SER A 41 -61.51 -62.29 -56.86
N LEU A 42 -60.84 -61.31 -57.46
CA LEU A 42 -61.08 -60.83 -58.81
C LEU A 42 -59.73 -60.61 -59.49
N ALA A 43 -59.47 -61.31 -60.60
CA ALA A 43 -58.31 -61.01 -61.45
C ALA A 43 -58.72 -60.76 -62.90
N MET A 44 -58.17 -59.71 -63.48
CA MET A 44 -58.50 -59.20 -64.81
C MET A 44 -57.21 -58.94 -65.57
N TYR A 45 -57.05 -59.62 -66.70
CA TYR A 45 -55.89 -59.50 -67.57
C TYR A 45 -56.35 -58.98 -68.94
N TYR A 46 -55.78 -57.87 -69.41
CA TYR A 46 -56.03 -57.30 -70.75
C TYR A 46 -57.50 -56.90 -71.02
N VAL A 47 -58.12 -56.14 -70.11
CA VAL A 47 -59.51 -55.67 -70.20
C VAL A 47 -59.56 -54.17 -70.52
N GLU A 48 -60.52 -53.72 -71.32
CA GLU A 48 -60.67 -52.29 -71.65
C GLU A 48 -61.20 -51.48 -70.47
N ASN A 49 -62.37 -51.84 -69.96
CA ASN A 49 -62.98 -51.15 -68.82
C ASN A 49 -63.41 -52.17 -67.77
N SER A 50 -63.08 -51.96 -66.51
CA SER A 50 -63.62 -52.75 -65.39
C SER A 50 -64.24 -51.84 -64.35
N ASN A 51 -65.47 -52.10 -63.91
CA ASN A 51 -66.12 -51.36 -62.85
C ASN A 51 -66.53 -52.30 -61.70
N VAL A 52 -65.91 -52.14 -60.54
CA VAL A 52 -66.14 -52.93 -59.33
C VAL A 52 -66.79 -52.03 -58.29
N THR A 53 -68.09 -52.16 -58.07
CA THR A 53 -68.88 -51.25 -57.23
C THR A 53 -69.53 -51.97 -56.05
N ALA A 54 -69.58 -51.32 -54.89
CA ALA A 54 -70.34 -51.81 -53.72
C ALA A 54 -69.99 -53.25 -53.27
N CYS A 55 -68.74 -53.68 -53.43
CA CYS A 55 -68.30 -55.05 -53.13
C CYS A 55 -67.53 -55.17 -51.80
N ASP A 56 -67.71 -56.30 -51.12
CA ASP A 56 -67.00 -56.64 -49.88
C ASP A 56 -65.95 -57.73 -50.14
N PHE A 57 -64.70 -57.48 -49.75
CA PHE A 57 -63.60 -58.41 -49.85
C PHE A 57 -63.02 -58.68 -48.46
N ALA A 58 -62.98 -59.93 -48.04
CA ALA A 58 -62.52 -60.33 -46.71
C ALA A 58 -61.51 -61.48 -46.80
N ASN A 59 -60.40 -61.36 -46.07
CA ASN A 59 -59.38 -62.41 -45.92
C ASN A 59 -58.90 -63.01 -47.27
N ALA A 60 -58.45 -62.16 -48.18
CA ALA A 60 -57.89 -62.57 -49.46
C ALA A 60 -56.44 -62.09 -49.66
N TYR A 61 -55.67 -62.81 -50.49
CA TYR A 61 -54.28 -62.46 -50.80
C TYR A 61 -54.23 -61.39 -51.91
N TYR A 62 -55.04 -61.56 -52.96
CA TYR A 62 -55.30 -60.57 -54.01
C TYR A 62 -56.80 -60.33 -54.11
N HIS A 63 -57.29 -59.12 -53.78
CA HIS A 63 -58.73 -58.83 -53.78
C HIS A 63 -59.16 -58.42 -55.19
N VAL A 64 -58.64 -57.30 -55.70
CA VAL A 64 -58.86 -56.81 -57.07
C VAL A 64 -57.49 -56.70 -57.76
N TYR A 65 -57.20 -57.66 -58.63
CA TYR A 65 -55.97 -57.72 -59.42
C TYR A 65 -56.27 -57.34 -60.88
N SER A 66 -55.68 -56.25 -61.34
CA SER A 66 -55.84 -55.72 -62.70
C SER A 66 -54.48 -55.64 -63.37
N TYR A 67 -54.28 -56.40 -64.44
CA TYR A 67 -53.05 -56.41 -65.23
C TYR A 67 -53.34 -55.94 -66.66
N ARG A 68 -52.74 -54.81 -67.05
CA ARG A 68 -52.96 -54.15 -68.35
C ARG A 68 -54.43 -53.86 -68.64
N VAL A 69 -55.16 -53.39 -67.61
CA VAL A 69 -56.54 -52.92 -67.76
C VAL A 69 -56.52 -51.44 -68.13
N GLN A 70 -57.17 -51.03 -69.21
CA GLN A 70 -57.09 -49.64 -69.65
C GLN A 70 -57.76 -48.67 -68.66
N ASN A 71 -58.97 -49.00 -68.19
CA ASN A 71 -59.69 -48.23 -67.16
C ASN A 71 -60.32 -49.15 -66.10
N ALA A 72 -59.61 -49.38 -64.99
CA ALA A 72 -60.15 -50.04 -63.80
C ALA A 72 -60.76 -49.02 -62.84
N VAL A 73 -62.00 -49.24 -62.41
CA VAL A 73 -62.73 -48.44 -61.42
C VAL A 73 -63.13 -49.36 -60.29
N VAL A 74 -62.77 -48.99 -59.07
CA VAL A 74 -63.16 -49.64 -57.81
C VAL A 74 -63.86 -48.59 -56.96
N ASP A 75 -65.15 -48.74 -56.70
CA ASP A 75 -65.97 -47.71 -56.07
C ASP A 75 -66.83 -48.29 -54.93
N THR A 76 -66.92 -47.59 -53.80
CA THR A 76 -67.79 -47.97 -52.68
C THR A 76 -67.52 -49.39 -52.14
N CYS A 77 -66.27 -49.86 -52.19
CA CYS A 77 -65.89 -51.22 -51.78
C CYS A 77 -65.22 -51.27 -50.40
N SER A 78 -65.37 -52.41 -49.70
CA SER A 78 -64.73 -52.66 -48.42
C SER A 78 -63.75 -53.83 -48.53
N PHE A 79 -62.54 -53.65 -48.00
CA PHE A 79 -61.46 -54.64 -48.02
C PHE A 79 -60.97 -54.86 -46.59
N ASP A 80 -61.12 -56.06 -46.06
CA ASP A 80 -60.73 -56.41 -44.68
C ASP A 80 -59.87 -57.68 -44.64
N ASN A 81 -58.88 -57.71 -43.76
CA ASN A 81 -58.10 -58.91 -43.49
C ASN A 81 -57.84 -59.03 -41.97
N PRO A 82 -58.79 -59.59 -41.20
CA PRO A 82 -58.76 -59.57 -39.74
C PRO A 82 -57.52 -60.25 -39.16
N LEU A 83 -57.05 -59.72 -38.03
CA LEU A 83 -55.80 -60.05 -37.34
C LEU A 83 -55.85 -61.38 -36.56
N ASP A 84 -56.30 -62.48 -37.16
CA ASP A 84 -56.14 -63.81 -36.55
C ASP A 84 -54.78 -64.39 -36.98
N GLU A 85 -53.76 -64.34 -36.12
CA GLU A 85 -52.46 -64.99 -36.35
C GLU A 85 -52.59 -66.52 -36.57
N GLU A 86 -53.73 -67.11 -36.17
CA GLU A 86 -53.98 -68.55 -36.24
C GLU A 86 -54.66 -69.04 -37.54
N LYS A 87 -55.19 -68.17 -38.39
CA LYS A 87 -55.85 -68.57 -39.65
C LYS A 87 -54.97 -68.33 -40.87
N LYS A 88 -53.85 -69.06 -40.93
CA LYS A 88 -53.04 -69.15 -42.16
C LYS A 88 -53.87 -69.84 -43.26
N ILE A 89 -54.13 -69.15 -44.36
CA ILE A 89 -54.41 -69.82 -45.63
C ILE A 89 -53.18 -70.72 -45.91
N PRO A 90 -53.33 -72.04 -46.17
CA PRO A 90 -52.20 -72.92 -46.42
C PRO A 90 -51.52 -72.51 -47.72
N SER A 91 -50.43 -71.75 -47.62
CA SER A 91 -49.58 -71.37 -48.73
C SER A 91 -48.35 -72.29 -48.76
N ARG A 92 -48.13 -73.02 -49.87
CA ARG A 92 -46.88 -73.73 -50.18
C ARG A 92 -45.71 -72.78 -50.50
N TYR A 93 -45.93 -71.46 -50.47
CA TYR A 93 -44.91 -70.46 -50.76
C TYR A 93 -44.52 -69.75 -49.46
N ASN A 94 -43.26 -69.93 -49.07
CA ASN A 94 -42.64 -69.46 -47.82
C ASN A 94 -42.37 -67.95 -47.78
N ASP A 95 -42.99 -67.15 -48.66
CA ASP A 95 -42.68 -65.73 -48.85
C ASP A 95 -43.80 -64.83 -48.33
N ALA A 96 -43.79 -64.60 -47.00
CA ALA A 96 -44.47 -63.53 -46.25
C ALA A 96 -46.01 -63.28 -46.43
N PRO A 97 -46.68 -62.66 -45.43
CA PRO A 97 -48.12 -62.40 -45.46
C PRO A 97 -48.45 -61.10 -46.23
N TRP A 98 -48.37 -61.13 -47.56
CA TRP A 98 -48.72 -59.97 -48.39
C TRP A 98 -50.22 -60.02 -48.73
N SER A 99 -51.00 -59.02 -48.31
CA SER A 99 -52.37 -58.83 -48.80
C SER A 99 -52.43 -57.59 -49.69
N LEU A 100 -52.86 -57.78 -50.94
CA LEU A 100 -52.95 -56.77 -52.00
C LEU A 100 -54.43 -56.54 -52.33
N ALA A 101 -55.01 -55.44 -51.86
CA ALA A 101 -56.44 -55.19 -52.05
C ALA A 101 -56.75 -54.67 -53.45
N VAL A 102 -56.22 -53.51 -53.85
CA VAL A 102 -56.31 -53.03 -55.24
C VAL A 102 -54.92 -53.02 -55.86
N TYR A 103 -54.69 -53.95 -56.79
CA TYR A 103 -53.44 -54.08 -57.54
C TYR A 103 -53.65 -53.73 -59.00
N GLY A 104 -53.20 -52.55 -59.44
CA GLY A 104 -53.39 -52.04 -60.80
C GLY A 104 -52.08 -51.91 -61.56
N MET A 105 -51.69 -52.93 -62.33
CA MET A 105 -50.40 -52.99 -63.01
C MET A 105 -50.51 -52.65 -64.49
N TYR A 106 -49.67 -51.72 -64.98
CA TYR A 106 -49.59 -51.31 -66.39
C TYR A 106 -50.90 -50.81 -67.02
N GLY A 107 -51.77 -50.20 -66.21
CA GLY A 107 -53.13 -49.80 -66.60
C GLY A 107 -53.62 -48.54 -65.88
N GLY A 108 -54.83 -48.09 -66.17
CA GLY A 108 -55.47 -46.96 -65.50
C GLY A 108 -56.31 -47.44 -64.33
N THR A 109 -56.18 -46.82 -63.15
CA THR A 109 -56.90 -47.26 -61.93
C THR A 109 -57.57 -46.08 -61.22
N LYS A 110 -58.87 -46.18 -60.95
CA LYS A 110 -59.64 -45.30 -60.06
C LYS A 110 -60.10 -46.06 -58.83
N VAL A 111 -59.92 -45.50 -57.65
CA VAL A 111 -60.38 -46.06 -56.37
C VAL A 111 -61.14 -45.01 -55.60
N ASN A 112 -62.45 -45.17 -55.46
CA ASN A 112 -63.36 -44.16 -54.90
C ASN A 112 -64.18 -44.71 -53.72
N HIS A 113 -64.42 -43.91 -52.68
CA HIS A 113 -65.34 -44.23 -51.56
C HIS A 113 -65.06 -45.59 -50.89
N CYS A 114 -63.78 -45.99 -50.79
CA CYS A 114 -63.39 -47.35 -50.36
C CYS A 114 -62.81 -47.41 -48.94
N ARG A 115 -63.06 -48.52 -48.23
CA ARG A 115 -62.50 -48.78 -46.89
C ARG A 115 -61.53 -49.96 -46.90
N PHE A 116 -60.39 -49.80 -46.27
CA PHE A 116 -59.32 -50.79 -46.20
C PHE A 116 -58.94 -51.04 -44.73
N ARG A 117 -58.95 -52.29 -44.29
CA ARG A 117 -58.67 -52.68 -42.90
C ARG A 117 -57.64 -53.79 -42.82
N ASN A 118 -56.58 -53.57 -42.03
CA ASN A 118 -55.56 -54.57 -41.65
C ASN A 118 -54.74 -55.18 -42.80
N LEU A 119 -54.52 -54.40 -43.87
CA LEU A 119 -53.87 -54.84 -45.11
C LEU A 119 -52.38 -54.46 -45.20
N THR A 120 -51.62 -55.25 -45.96
CA THR A 120 -50.18 -55.01 -46.23
C THR A 120 -49.99 -54.00 -47.36
N TYR A 121 -50.82 -54.11 -48.42
CA TYR A 121 -50.82 -53.23 -49.60
C TYR A 121 -52.28 -52.90 -50.02
N PRO A 122 -52.93 -51.92 -49.39
CA PRO A 122 -54.29 -51.50 -49.75
C PRO A 122 -54.42 -51.07 -51.22
N ILE A 123 -53.57 -50.17 -51.69
CA ILE A 123 -53.58 -49.68 -53.07
C ILE A 123 -52.16 -49.72 -53.61
N HIS A 124 -51.94 -50.49 -54.67
CA HIS A 124 -50.63 -50.67 -55.28
C HIS A 124 -50.72 -50.70 -56.81
N CYS A 125 -50.29 -49.62 -57.45
CA CYS A 125 -50.41 -49.41 -58.89
C CYS A 125 -49.04 -49.22 -59.58
N PRO A 126 -48.31 -50.30 -59.90
CA PRO A 126 -47.02 -50.22 -60.58
C PRO A 126 -47.18 -50.08 -62.10
N GLY A 127 -46.52 -49.08 -62.69
CA GLY A 127 -46.56 -48.79 -64.12
C GLY A 127 -47.89 -48.18 -64.60
N ALA A 128 -48.62 -47.46 -63.76
CA ALA A 128 -49.97 -46.96 -64.06
C ALA A 128 -49.98 -45.92 -65.21
N THR A 129 -50.97 -46.00 -66.10
CA THR A 129 -51.20 -44.97 -67.15
C THR A 129 -51.96 -43.75 -66.60
N TYR A 130 -52.76 -43.95 -65.55
CA TYR A 130 -53.23 -42.95 -64.60
C TYR A 130 -53.59 -43.64 -63.28
N MET A 131 -53.55 -42.91 -62.16
CA MET A 131 -54.06 -43.39 -60.87
C MET A 131 -54.84 -42.28 -60.19
N ASP A 132 -56.09 -42.54 -59.81
CA ASP A 132 -56.97 -41.57 -59.16
C ASP A 132 -57.62 -42.20 -57.93
N VAL A 133 -57.23 -41.77 -56.74
CA VAL A 133 -57.72 -42.31 -55.46
C VAL A 133 -58.48 -41.22 -54.74
N THR A 134 -59.78 -41.39 -54.47
CA THR A 134 -60.63 -40.37 -53.82
C THR A 134 -61.49 -40.98 -52.71
N ASP A 135 -61.63 -40.29 -51.57
CA ASP A 135 -62.46 -40.72 -50.43
C ASP A 135 -62.13 -42.15 -49.97
N VAL A 136 -60.92 -42.36 -49.46
CA VAL A 136 -60.47 -43.67 -48.97
C VAL A 136 -60.06 -43.65 -47.51
N ASP A 137 -60.47 -44.68 -46.75
CA ASP A 137 -60.08 -44.85 -45.35
C ASP A 137 -59.30 -46.16 -45.18
N ILE A 138 -58.00 -46.03 -44.93
CA ILE A 138 -57.07 -47.12 -44.67
C ILE A 138 -56.79 -47.15 -43.16
N THR A 139 -57.08 -48.28 -42.52
CA THR A 139 -56.84 -48.51 -41.08
C THR A 139 -56.07 -49.82 -40.87
N GLY A 140 -55.15 -49.83 -39.90
CA GLY A 140 -54.33 -51.01 -39.63
C GLY A 140 -53.31 -51.34 -40.72
N LEU A 141 -52.77 -50.32 -41.42
CA LEU A 141 -51.75 -50.50 -42.46
C LEU A 141 -50.51 -51.23 -41.89
N ARG A 142 -50.01 -52.26 -42.58
CA ARG A 142 -48.82 -53.04 -42.16
C ARG A 142 -47.53 -52.72 -42.93
N TYR A 143 -47.64 -52.28 -44.19
CA TYR A 143 -46.47 -51.94 -44.99
C TYR A 143 -46.72 -50.72 -45.89
N MET A 144 -47.34 -50.83 -47.07
CA MET A 144 -47.42 -49.69 -48.02
C MET A 144 -48.88 -49.30 -48.29
N GLY A 145 -49.31 -48.10 -47.87
CA GLY A 145 -50.70 -47.66 -47.95
C GLY A 145 -51.19 -47.41 -49.37
N ILE A 146 -50.69 -46.33 -49.96
CA ILE A 146 -50.99 -45.92 -51.33
C ILE A 146 -49.67 -45.84 -52.10
N TYR A 147 -49.49 -46.76 -53.05
CA TYR A 147 -48.35 -46.76 -53.95
C TYR A 147 -48.80 -46.57 -55.39
N GLY A 148 -48.25 -45.55 -56.05
CA GLY A 148 -48.44 -45.30 -57.47
C GLY A 148 -47.09 -45.05 -58.15
N ASN A 149 -46.82 -45.77 -59.24
CA ASN A 149 -45.66 -45.50 -60.08
C ASN A 149 -46.15 -45.45 -61.52
N GLY A 150 -46.12 -44.31 -62.19
CA GLY A 150 -46.81 -44.15 -63.47
C GLY A 150 -47.01 -42.70 -63.90
N LYS A 151 -48.08 -42.44 -64.63
CA LYS A 151 -48.45 -41.11 -65.13
C LYS A 151 -49.70 -40.61 -64.41
N ASN A 152 -49.95 -39.30 -64.37
CA ASN A 152 -51.19 -38.67 -63.88
C ASN A 152 -51.70 -39.27 -62.54
N LEU A 153 -50.88 -39.16 -61.48
CA LEU A 153 -51.17 -39.73 -60.16
C LEU A 153 -51.87 -38.69 -59.25
N SER A 154 -53.08 -38.98 -58.77
CA SER A 154 -53.86 -38.17 -57.83
C SER A 154 -54.36 -38.98 -56.63
N VAL A 155 -54.30 -38.37 -55.44
CA VAL A 155 -54.94 -38.86 -54.20
C VAL A 155 -55.69 -37.70 -53.54
N ALA A 156 -56.97 -37.87 -53.29
CA ALA A 156 -57.86 -36.90 -52.66
C ALA A 156 -58.64 -37.54 -51.49
N ASP A 157 -58.93 -36.79 -50.44
CA ASP A 157 -59.81 -37.19 -49.33
C ASP A 157 -59.43 -38.55 -48.71
N ALA A 158 -58.13 -38.78 -48.47
CA ALA A 158 -57.62 -40.07 -48.03
C ALA A 158 -57.14 -40.05 -46.58
N LYS A 159 -57.56 -41.02 -45.77
CA LYS A 159 -57.05 -41.26 -44.41
C LYS A 159 -56.24 -42.55 -44.38
N VAL A 160 -55.02 -42.50 -43.85
CA VAL A 160 -54.11 -43.66 -43.76
C VAL A 160 -53.58 -43.83 -42.35
N ASN A 161 -54.04 -44.83 -41.63
CA ASN A 161 -53.64 -45.14 -40.27
C ASN A 161 -52.89 -46.47 -40.20
N SER A 162 -51.64 -46.44 -39.72
CA SER A 162 -50.82 -47.64 -39.52
C SER A 162 -51.25 -48.46 -38.31
N TYR A 163 -51.05 -49.77 -38.39
CA TYR A 163 -51.02 -50.63 -37.21
C TYR A 163 -49.74 -50.34 -36.42
N ILE A 164 -49.89 -50.08 -35.12
CA ILE A 164 -48.77 -49.84 -34.19
C ILE A 164 -48.81 -50.98 -33.16
N PRO A 165 -47.85 -51.93 -33.21
CA PRO A 165 -47.78 -53.01 -32.22
C PRO A 165 -47.60 -52.47 -30.80
N GLU A 166 -48.15 -53.16 -29.79
CA GLU A 166 -47.93 -52.82 -28.38
C GLU A 166 -46.43 -52.70 -28.07
N GLY A 167 -46.04 -51.62 -27.38
CA GLY A 167 -44.65 -51.32 -27.03
C GLY A 167 -43.81 -50.64 -28.12
N ARG A 168 -44.32 -50.44 -29.35
CA ARG A 168 -43.67 -49.61 -30.38
C ARG A 168 -44.34 -48.23 -30.48
N ARG A 169 -43.54 -47.20 -30.77
CA ARG A 169 -44.05 -45.84 -31.02
C ARG A 169 -44.58 -45.63 -32.45
N TRP A 170 -44.20 -46.49 -33.39
CA TRP A 170 -44.50 -46.37 -34.83
C TRP A 170 -44.73 -47.74 -35.45
N GLY A 171 -45.53 -47.78 -36.51
CA GLY A 171 -45.76 -48.97 -37.33
C GLY A 171 -44.65 -49.23 -38.34
N GLY A 172 -44.70 -50.39 -39.00
CA GLY A 172 -43.83 -50.69 -40.15
C GLY A 172 -44.36 -50.06 -41.44
N GLY A 173 -43.47 -49.61 -42.33
CA GLY A 173 -43.79 -49.27 -43.73
C GLY A 173 -44.12 -47.80 -44.07
N TYR A 174 -44.73 -47.55 -45.22
CA TYR A 174 -44.88 -46.24 -45.85
C TYR A 174 -46.37 -45.89 -46.09
N GLY A 175 -46.80 -44.69 -45.74
CA GLY A 175 -48.17 -44.22 -45.94
C GLY A 175 -48.51 -43.98 -47.41
N VAL A 176 -47.86 -42.98 -48.02
CA VAL A 176 -48.04 -42.61 -49.43
C VAL A 176 -46.71 -42.59 -50.16
N HIS A 177 -46.65 -43.19 -51.34
CA HIS A 177 -45.47 -43.19 -52.19
C HIS A 177 -45.88 -43.09 -53.68
N LEU A 178 -45.62 -41.93 -54.28
CA LEU A 178 -45.96 -41.62 -55.67
C LEU A 178 -44.70 -41.34 -56.50
N ILE A 179 -44.56 -42.04 -57.63
CA ILE A 179 -43.45 -41.91 -58.57
C ILE A 179 -44.03 -41.57 -59.95
N ASP A 180 -43.99 -40.29 -60.34
CA ASP A 180 -44.41 -39.85 -61.67
C ASP A 180 -43.29 -40.06 -62.72
N GLN A 181 -43.64 -40.57 -63.91
CA GLN A 181 -42.73 -40.87 -65.02
C GLN A 181 -42.78 -39.83 -66.18
N GLU A 182 -43.65 -38.81 -66.12
CA GLU A 182 -43.97 -37.88 -67.22
C GLU A 182 -43.55 -36.42 -66.94
N ASP A 183 -42.66 -36.20 -65.97
CA ASP A 183 -42.24 -34.86 -65.52
C ASP A 183 -43.38 -34.00 -64.91
N LYS A 184 -44.58 -34.56 -64.72
CA LYS A 184 -45.70 -33.93 -64.02
C LYS A 184 -45.58 -34.17 -62.51
N LYS A 185 -46.12 -33.25 -61.70
CA LYS A 185 -46.17 -33.42 -60.23
C LYS A 185 -47.46 -34.16 -59.85
N PRO A 186 -47.40 -35.27 -59.08
CA PRO A 186 -48.58 -35.89 -58.48
C PRO A 186 -49.37 -34.89 -57.61
N THR A 187 -50.65 -35.15 -57.35
CA THR A 187 -51.50 -34.30 -56.47
C THR A 187 -51.96 -35.06 -55.23
N LEU A 188 -51.82 -34.44 -54.06
CA LEU A 188 -52.36 -34.86 -52.78
C LEU A 188 -53.32 -33.77 -52.27
N GLU A 189 -54.59 -34.09 -52.08
CA GLU A 189 -55.61 -33.18 -51.55
C GLU A 189 -56.33 -33.80 -50.35
N ASN A 190 -56.41 -33.10 -49.22
CA ASN A 190 -57.09 -33.59 -48.00
C ASN A 190 -56.63 -35.00 -47.57
N VAL A 191 -55.31 -35.24 -47.63
CA VAL A 191 -54.69 -36.54 -47.31
C VAL A 191 -54.09 -36.51 -45.91
N HIS A 192 -54.55 -37.41 -45.03
CA HIS A 192 -54.14 -37.50 -43.63
C HIS A 192 -53.49 -38.86 -43.34
N VAL A 193 -52.20 -38.85 -42.98
CA VAL A 193 -51.43 -40.06 -42.66
C VAL A 193 -51.01 -40.06 -41.19
N TYR A 194 -51.23 -41.18 -40.50
CA TYR A 194 -50.96 -41.36 -39.07
C TYR A 194 -50.21 -42.68 -38.79
N GLY A 195 -49.03 -42.61 -38.16
CA GLY A 195 -48.34 -43.78 -37.59
C GLY A 195 -47.26 -44.56 -38.37
N PRO A 196 -47.13 -44.52 -39.72
CA PRO A 196 -46.18 -45.40 -40.44
C PRO A 196 -44.70 -45.02 -40.20
N TYR A 197 -43.76 -45.83 -40.71
CA TYR A 197 -42.34 -45.47 -40.71
C TYR A 197 -42.06 -44.22 -41.55
N ALA A 198 -42.71 -44.06 -42.70
CA ALA A 198 -42.69 -42.81 -43.46
C ALA A 198 -44.09 -42.39 -43.89
N GLY A 199 -44.53 -41.18 -43.53
CA GLY A 199 -45.83 -40.64 -43.92
C GLY A 199 -45.93 -40.42 -45.44
N LEU A 200 -44.94 -39.73 -45.98
CA LEU A 200 -44.72 -39.55 -47.41
C LEU A 200 -43.29 -39.97 -47.78
N LEU A 201 -43.15 -40.88 -48.74
CA LEU A 201 -41.87 -41.21 -49.36
C LEU A 201 -41.75 -40.51 -50.72
N VAL A 202 -40.68 -39.73 -50.91
CA VAL A 202 -40.38 -38.99 -52.14
C VAL A 202 -39.08 -39.52 -52.75
N ARG A 203 -39.18 -40.09 -53.96
CA ARG A 203 -38.04 -40.61 -54.75
C ARG A 203 -37.76 -39.87 -56.06
N ASN A 204 -38.67 -39.03 -56.54
CA ASN A 204 -38.47 -38.27 -57.78
C ASN A 204 -38.88 -36.80 -57.59
N ARG A 205 -40.17 -36.49 -57.70
CA ARG A 205 -40.71 -35.13 -57.55
C ARG A 205 -41.64 -35.02 -56.36
N VAL A 206 -41.59 -33.88 -55.68
CA VAL A 206 -42.52 -33.55 -54.59
C VAL A 206 -43.93 -33.33 -55.16
N PRO A 207 -44.98 -33.97 -54.60
CA PRO A 207 -46.37 -33.74 -55.00
C PRO A 207 -46.84 -32.30 -54.79
N LYS A 208 -47.92 -31.91 -55.46
CA LYS A 208 -48.72 -30.74 -55.10
C LYS A 208 -49.59 -31.11 -53.90
N PHE A 209 -49.67 -30.25 -52.90
CA PHE A 209 -50.47 -30.48 -51.70
C PHE A 209 -51.63 -29.49 -51.60
N LYS A 210 -52.71 -29.90 -50.95
CA LYS A 210 -53.81 -29.06 -50.49
C LYS A 210 -54.41 -29.70 -49.25
N LYS A 211 -54.32 -29.06 -48.07
CA LYS A 211 -54.84 -29.56 -46.78
C LYS A 211 -54.39 -30.98 -46.36
N CYS A 212 -53.12 -31.35 -46.55
CA CYS A 212 -52.58 -32.65 -46.13
C CYS A 212 -52.00 -32.61 -44.70
N SER A 213 -51.91 -33.76 -44.01
CA SER A 213 -51.20 -33.87 -42.73
C SER A 213 -50.47 -35.20 -42.54
N PHE A 214 -49.23 -35.15 -42.04
CA PHE A 214 -48.41 -36.32 -41.70
C PHE A 214 -48.06 -36.28 -40.21
N LYS A 215 -48.69 -37.16 -39.42
CA LYS A 215 -48.61 -37.15 -37.95
C LYS A 215 -48.15 -38.48 -37.35
N HIS A 216 -47.46 -38.44 -36.22
CA HIS A 216 -47.04 -39.64 -35.47
C HIS A 216 -46.29 -40.70 -36.28
N CYS A 217 -45.62 -40.31 -37.36
CA CYS A 217 -44.78 -41.18 -38.17
C CYS A 217 -43.37 -41.26 -37.59
N TYR A 218 -42.58 -42.30 -37.93
CA TYR A 218 -41.14 -42.24 -37.67
C TYR A 218 -40.48 -41.14 -38.53
N ILE A 219 -40.90 -40.98 -39.78
CA ILE A 219 -40.52 -39.88 -40.66
C ILE A 219 -41.80 -39.28 -41.26
N GLY A 220 -42.07 -37.99 -41.09
CA GLY A 220 -43.23 -37.34 -41.71
C GLY A 220 -43.09 -37.31 -43.23
N VAL A 221 -42.02 -36.68 -43.72
CA VAL A 221 -41.65 -36.62 -45.14
C VAL A 221 -40.22 -37.13 -45.31
N TYR A 222 -40.06 -38.18 -46.11
CA TYR A 222 -38.77 -38.80 -46.40
C TYR A 222 -38.34 -38.54 -47.84
N ALA A 223 -37.32 -37.71 -48.03
CA ALA A 223 -36.62 -37.58 -49.32
C ALA A 223 -35.51 -38.63 -49.40
N TYR A 224 -35.68 -39.64 -50.25
CA TYR A 224 -34.76 -40.78 -50.38
C TYR A 224 -33.60 -40.48 -51.36
N TRP A 225 -32.56 -41.32 -51.34
CA TRP A 225 -31.28 -41.13 -52.07
C TRP A 225 -31.39 -40.78 -53.56
N ASP A 226 -32.44 -41.21 -54.24
CA ASP A 226 -32.69 -41.03 -55.67
C ASP A 226 -33.56 -39.82 -56.02
N ALA A 227 -34.00 -39.03 -55.03
CA ALA A 227 -34.83 -37.84 -55.23
C ALA A 227 -34.10 -36.73 -56.00
N LYS A 228 -34.30 -36.68 -57.32
CA LYS A 228 -33.79 -35.64 -58.22
C LYS A 228 -34.47 -34.30 -57.92
N LYS A 229 -33.74 -33.36 -57.30
CA LYS A 229 -34.20 -32.00 -56.93
C LYS A 229 -35.43 -32.02 -55.99
N PHE A 230 -35.20 -32.32 -54.72
CA PHE A 230 -36.24 -32.25 -53.70
C PHE A 230 -36.64 -30.79 -53.44
N ASP A 231 -37.75 -30.33 -54.00
CA ASP A 231 -38.32 -28.98 -53.78
C ASP A 231 -39.67 -29.06 -53.06
N PHE A 232 -39.60 -29.02 -51.73
CA PHE A 232 -40.74 -29.12 -50.83
C PHE A 232 -41.26 -27.72 -50.44
N ALA A 233 -42.21 -27.22 -51.22
CA ALA A 233 -42.79 -25.90 -51.02
C ALA A 233 -44.32 -25.85 -51.24
N PRO A 234 -45.12 -26.64 -50.49
CA PRO A 234 -46.57 -26.41 -50.46
C PRO A 234 -46.91 -25.01 -49.94
N ARG A 235 -48.12 -24.51 -50.25
CA ARG A 235 -48.57 -23.23 -49.68
C ARG A 235 -48.74 -23.39 -48.18
N GLN A 236 -48.58 -22.30 -47.44
CA GLN A 236 -48.75 -22.32 -45.99
C GLN A 236 -50.15 -22.84 -45.63
N GLY A 237 -50.22 -23.83 -44.73
CA GLY A 237 -51.47 -24.50 -44.35
C GLY A 237 -51.90 -25.65 -45.26
N ASP A 238 -51.27 -25.85 -46.42
CA ASP A 238 -51.59 -26.98 -47.30
C ASP A 238 -50.93 -28.30 -46.87
N CYS A 239 -49.96 -28.26 -45.96
CA CYS A 239 -49.32 -29.45 -45.40
C CYS A 239 -48.95 -29.21 -43.92
N GLU A 240 -49.39 -30.11 -43.04
CA GLU A 240 -49.05 -30.12 -41.62
C GLU A 240 -48.12 -31.31 -41.30
N ILE A 241 -46.94 -31.05 -40.71
CA ILE A 241 -45.95 -32.08 -40.34
C ILE A 241 -45.73 -32.02 -38.83
N THR A 242 -46.39 -32.89 -38.07
CA THR A 242 -46.37 -32.82 -36.59
C THR A 242 -46.18 -34.15 -35.88
N ASP A 243 -45.59 -34.08 -34.69
CA ASP A 243 -45.55 -35.21 -33.75
C ASP A 243 -44.84 -36.48 -34.28
N ASN A 244 -43.92 -36.32 -35.23
CA ASN A 244 -43.15 -37.41 -35.83
C ASN A 244 -41.80 -37.60 -35.10
N TRP A 245 -41.13 -38.75 -35.28
CA TRP A 245 -39.72 -38.85 -34.83
C TRP A 245 -38.81 -37.93 -35.64
N ILE A 246 -38.96 -37.89 -36.96
CA ILE A 246 -38.33 -36.90 -37.84
C ILE A 246 -39.43 -36.22 -38.66
N GLY A 247 -39.52 -34.90 -38.65
CA GLY A 247 -40.48 -34.14 -39.45
C GLY A 247 -40.17 -34.28 -40.94
N ILE A 248 -39.03 -33.74 -41.37
CA ILE A 248 -38.50 -33.92 -42.72
C ILE A 248 -37.10 -34.54 -42.65
N TYR A 249 -36.94 -35.72 -43.27
CA TYR A 249 -35.65 -36.36 -43.44
C TYR A 249 -35.17 -36.19 -44.88
N CYS A 250 -34.08 -35.45 -45.07
CA CYS A 250 -33.47 -35.22 -46.37
C CYS A 250 -32.20 -36.06 -46.51
N LEU A 251 -32.27 -37.07 -47.36
CA LEU A 251 -31.19 -37.99 -47.67
C LEU A 251 -31.00 -38.02 -49.20
N SER A 252 -30.54 -36.93 -49.82
CA SER A 252 -30.42 -36.80 -51.30
C SER A 252 -29.05 -36.26 -51.70
N GLN A 253 -28.45 -36.75 -52.79
CA GLN A 253 -27.19 -36.19 -53.33
C GLN A 253 -27.41 -34.94 -54.21
N GLU A 254 -28.66 -34.49 -54.35
CA GLU A 254 -29.07 -33.36 -55.20
C GLU A 254 -29.57 -32.19 -54.33
N PRO A 255 -29.64 -30.96 -54.90
CA PRO A 255 -30.11 -29.77 -54.19
C PRO A 255 -31.45 -29.97 -53.47
N VAL A 256 -31.46 -29.71 -52.17
CA VAL A 256 -32.63 -29.81 -51.29
C VAL A 256 -33.20 -28.41 -51.03
N ARG A 257 -34.49 -28.20 -51.32
CA ARG A 257 -35.19 -26.94 -51.04
C ARG A 257 -36.45 -27.20 -50.20
N ILE A 258 -36.58 -26.49 -49.08
CA ILE A 258 -37.75 -26.56 -48.19
C ILE A 258 -38.26 -25.14 -47.99
N ARG A 259 -39.53 -24.86 -48.31
CA ARG A 259 -40.08 -23.50 -48.17
C ARG A 259 -41.49 -23.43 -47.61
N ASN A 260 -41.82 -22.36 -46.90
CA ASN A 260 -43.17 -22.02 -46.44
C ASN A 260 -43.81 -23.07 -45.51
N GLN A 261 -43.01 -23.74 -44.68
CA GLN A 261 -43.47 -24.87 -43.84
C GLN A 261 -43.51 -24.55 -42.35
N THR A 262 -44.48 -25.12 -41.65
CA THR A 262 -44.50 -25.21 -40.18
C THR A 262 -44.26 -26.66 -39.76
N ILE A 263 -43.18 -26.90 -39.02
CA ILE A 263 -42.73 -28.23 -38.59
C ILE A 263 -42.68 -28.24 -37.07
N ARG A 264 -43.58 -28.98 -36.41
CA ARG A 264 -43.73 -28.89 -34.94
C ARG A 264 -43.92 -30.21 -34.20
N GLY A 265 -43.51 -30.25 -32.93
CA GLY A 265 -43.75 -31.42 -32.06
C GLY A 265 -42.93 -32.67 -32.40
N ASN A 266 -41.96 -32.58 -33.32
CA ASN A 266 -41.18 -33.74 -33.76
C ASN A 266 -39.94 -33.96 -32.87
N VAL A 267 -39.35 -35.16 -32.86
CA VAL A 267 -38.04 -35.34 -32.19
C VAL A 267 -36.93 -34.61 -32.96
N TYR A 268 -36.89 -34.74 -34.29
CA TYR A 268 -36.08 -33.89 -35.17
C TYR A 268 -37.01 -33.14 -36.11
N GLY A 269 -37.00 -31.81 -36.11
CA GLY A 269 -37.80 -31.02 -37.05
C GLY A 269 -37.29 -31.21 -38.48
N LEU A 270 -36.05 -30.79 -38.71
CA LEU A 270 -35.31 -30.96 -39.95
C LEU A 270 -34.06 -31.81 -39.71
N TYR A 271 -33.91 -32.88 -40.48
CA TYR A 271 -32.72 -33.71 -40.44
C TYR A 271 -32.17 -33.87 -41.87
N GLY A 272 -31.07 -33.20 -42.17
CA GLY A 272 -30.38 -33.26 -43.45
C GLY A 272 -29.09 -34.07 -43.32
N PHE A 273 -29.03 -35.21 -44.00
CA PHE A 273 -27.88 -36.11 -44.00
C PHE A 273 -27.49 -36.42 -45.45
N TYR A 274 -26.24 -36.21 -45.87
CA TYR A 274 -25.78 -36.31 -47.27
C TYR A 274 -26.41 -35.33 -48.28
N ALA A 275 -27.14 -34.31 -47.83
CA ALA A 275 -27.77 -33.32 -48.71
C ALA A 275 -26.76 -32.33 -49.32
N SER A 276 -26.77 -32.16 -50.65
CA SER A 276 -26.05 -31.08 -51.33
C SER A 276 -26.94 -29.83 -51.44
N ASP A 277 -26.34 -28.64 -51.42
CA ASP A 277 -26.96 -27.33 -51.63
C ASP A 277 -28.33 -27.14 -50.94
N VAL A 278 -28.33 -27.23 -49.61
CA VAL A 278 -29.54 -27.17 -48.79
C VAL A 278 -30.04 -25.74 -48.68
N THR A 279 -31.27 -25.49 -49.13
CA THR A 279 -31.96 -24.21 -49.03
C THR A 279 -33.23 -24.34 -48.20
N ILE A 280 -33.36 -23.57 -47.12
CA ILE A 280 -34.55 -23.53 -46.25
C ILE A 280 -35.06 -22.08 -46.20
N GLU A 281 -36.30 -21.83 -46.62
CA GLU A 281 -36.82 -20.46 -46.75
C GLU A 281 -38.24 -20.30 -46.18
N ASN A 282 -38.51 -19.24 -45.42
CA ASN A 282 -39.85 -18.95 -44.89
C ASN A 282 -40.44 -20.11 -44.05
N CYS A 283 -39.59 -20.82 -43.28
CA CYS A 283 -40.01 -21.96 -42.46
C CYS A 283 -40.04 -21.63 -40.97
N GLU A 284 -41.00 -22.18 -40.26
CA GLU A 284 -41.10 -22.18 -38.80
C GLU A 284 -40.94 -23.60 -38.25
N VAL A 285 -39.86 -23.84 -37.51
CA VAL A 285 -39.50 -25.11 -36.90
C VAL A 285 -39.57 -24.93 -35.39
N THR A 286 -40.66 -25.41 -34.78
CA THR A 286 -41.01 -25.06 -33.39
C THR A 286 -41.39 -26.27 -32.55
N GLU A 287 -41.13 -26.25 -31.24
CA GLU A 287 -41.55 -27.32 -30.31
C GLU A 287 -41.00 -28.72 -30.68
N ASN A 288 -39.87 -28.79 -31.39
CA ASN A 288 -39.21 -30.06 -31.69
C ASN A 288 -38.11 -30.37 -30.66
N TYR A 289 -37.66 -31.63 -30.51
CA TYR A 289 -36.56 -31.88 -29.57
C TYR A 289 -35.23 -31.33 -30.11
N TYR A 290 -35.01 -31.48 -31.41
CA TYR A 290 -33.98 -30.84 -32.22
C TYR A 290 -34.66 -30.03 -33.32
N GLY A 291 -34.30 -28.76 -33.48
CA GLY A 291 -34.91 -27.91 -34.50
C GLY A 291 -34.44 -28.30 -35.90
N GLY A 292 -33.18 -28.01 -36.23
CA GLY A 292 -32.56 -28.42 -37.48
C GLY A 292 -31.15 -28.96 -37.30
N TRP A 293 -30.86 -30.10 -37.93
CA TRP A 293 -29.52 -30.67 -38.03
C TRP A 293 -29.19 -30.91 -39.49
N ILE A 294 -28.37 -30.02 -40.08
CA ILE A 294 -27.94 -30.08 -41.48
C ILE A 294 -26.45 -30.38 -41.51
N ALA A 295 -26.10 -31.65 -41.70
CA ALA A 295 -24.72 -32.12 -41.60
C ALA A 295 -24.32 -33.12 -42.69
N PRO A 296 -23.02 -33.19 -43.05
CA PRO A 296 -22.51 -34.31 -43.82
C PRO A 296 -22.44 -35.57 -42.96
N SER A 297 -22.29 -36.71 -43.64
CA SER A 297 -22.21 -38.01 -42.97
C SER A 297 -21.04 -38.15 -42.02
N TYR A 298 -21.33 -38.71 -40.85
CA TYR A 298 -20.39 -39.00 -39.77
C TYR A 298 -19.59 -40.32 -39.98
N TYR A 299 -19.64 -40.95 -41.16
CA TYR A 299 -18.94 -42.23 -41.39
C TYR A 299 -17.43 -42.03 -41.62
N LYS A 300 -16.74 -42.11 -40.48
CA LYS A 300 -15.31 -42.12 -40.11
C LYS A 300 -14.21 -42.64 -41.07
N ASN A 301 -14.40 -42.97 -42.35
CA ASN A 301 -13.31 -43.56 -43.15
C ASN A 301 -13.24 -43.17 -44.63
N ARG A 302 -13.94 -42.14 -45.09
CA ARG A 302 -13.63 -41.50 -46.38
C ARG A 302 -13.66 -39.99 -46.20
N HIS A 303 -12.61 -39.32 -46.67
CA HIS A 303 -12.63 -37.90 -46.98
C HIS A 303 -13.77 -37.65 -47.98
N VAL A 304 -14.98 -37.40 -47.48
CA VAL A 304 -16.05 -36.86 -48.31
C VAL A 304 -15.80 -35.37 -48.29
N ASP A 305 -15.41 -34.82 -49.43
CA ASP A 305 -15.26 -33.38 -49.61
C ASP A 305 -16.52 -32.68 -49.09
N TYR A 306 -16.36 -31.75 -48.15
CA TYR A 306 -17.44 -30.94 -47.58
C TYR A 306 -17.98 -29.90 -48.59
N ASN A 307 -18.05 -30.25 -49.89
CA ASN A 307 -18.39 -29.37 -51.00
C ASN A 307 -19.91 -29.15 -51.14
N PHE A 308 -20.59 -28.68 -50.11
CA PHE A 308 -21.98 -28.24 -50.24
C PHE A 308 -22.26 -27.00 -49.41
N ASP A 309 -23.16 -26.16 -49.93
CA ASP A 309 -23.53 -24.89 -49.33
C ASP A 309 -24.88 -25.02 -48.60
N VAL A 310 -25.04 -24.28 -47.49
CA VAL A 310 -26.27 -24.25 -46.70
C VAL A 310 -26.81 -22.82 -46.70
N THR A 311 -28.05 -22.63 -47.15
CA THR A 311 -28.74 -21.35 -47.19
C THR A 311 -30.04 -21.40 -46.40
N ILE A 312 -30.20 -20.51 -45.42
CA ILE A 312 -31.39 -20.41 -44.57
C ILE A 312 -31.87 -18.96 -44.59
N ARG A 313 -33.13 -18.71 -44.97
CA ARG A 313 -33.69 -17.36 -45.07
C ARG A 313 -35.08 -17.24 -44.48
N ASN A 314 -35.34 -16.14 -43.79
CA ASN A 314 -36.69 -15.81 -43.27
C ASN A 314 -37.27 -16.92 -42.38
N CYS A 315 -36.44 -17.61 -41.61
CA CYS A 315 -36.82 -18.78 -40.84
C CYS A 315 -36.94 -18.49 -39.33
N LYS A 316 -37.67 -19.36 -38.62
CA LYS A 316 -37.80 -19.35 -37.17
C LYS A 316 -37.53 -20.73 -36.61
N PHE A 317 -36.58 -20.85 -35.69
CA PHE A 317 -36.25 -22.07 -34.93
C PHE A 317 -36.50 -21.80 -33.45
N ILE A 318 -37.72 -22.07 -32.98
CA ILE A 318 -38.21 -21.56 -31.68
C ILE A 318 -38.59 -22.72 -30.76
N ASN A 319 -38.27 -22.63 -29.47
CA ASN A 319 -38.73 -23.58 -28.45
C ASN A 319 -38.37 -25.05 -28.77
N ASN A 320 -37.24 -25.28 -29.44
CA ASN A 320 -36.79 -26.65 -29.73
C ASN A 320 -35.97 -27.17 -28.53
N TYR A 321 -36.62 -27.94 -27.66
CA TYR A 321 -36.10 -28.36 -26.37
C TYR A 321 -36.72 -29.69 -25.90
N HIS A 322 -35.91 -30.58 -25.32
CA HIS A 322 -36.39 -31.74 -24.57
C HIS A 322 -35.95 -31.67 -23.09
N PRO A 323 -36.85 -31.89 -22.12
CA PRO A 323 -36.50 -31.85 -20.69
C PRO A 323 -35.41 -32.86 -20.28
N GLU A 324 -35.38 -34.05 -20.89
CA GLU A 324 -34.50 -35.15 -20.47
C GLU A 324 -33.23 -35.30 -21.31
N TYR A 325 -33.17 -34.71 -22.52
CA TYR A 325 -32.02 -34.84 -23.42
C TYR A 325 -31.24 -33.52 -23.47
N LYS A 326 -30.12 -33.48 -22.73
CA LYS A 326 -29.17 -32.35 -22.75
C LYS A 326 -28.28 -32.49 -23.98
N GLY A 327 -28.37 -31.56 -24.94
CA GLY A 327 -27.51 -31.63 -26.13
C GLY A 327 -28.09 -31.09 -27.44
N ASN A 328 -29.34 -30.65 -27.46
CA ASN A 328 -30.06 -30.47 -28.71
C ASN A 328 -29.90 -29.05 -29.28
N TRP A 329 -29.65 -28.96 -30.58
CA TRP A 329 -29.51 -27.68 -31.28
C TRP A 329 -30.86 -27.20 -31.82
N GLY A 330 -31.12 -25.90 -31.68
CA GLY A 330 -32.17 -25.20 -32.40
C GLY A 330 -31.86 -25.21 -33.89
N LEU A 331 -30.62 -24.90 -34.25
CA LEU A 331 -30.12 -25.03 -35.61
C LEU A 331 -28.62 -25.38 -35.62
N ALA A 332 -28.26 -26.47 -36.27
CA ALA A 332 -26.87 -26.84 -36.56
C ALA A 332 -26.65 -26.93 -38.07
N CYS A 333 -25.70 -26.16 -38.58
CA CYS A 333 -25.34 -26.10 -39.99
C CYS A 333 -23.86 -26.40 -40.19
N TYR A 334 -23.58 -27.37 -41.04
CA TYR A 334 -22.24 -27.72 -41.50
C TYR A 334 -22.19 -27.55 -43.02
N GLY A 335 -21.20 -26.84 -43.55
CA GLY A 335 -21.03 -26.68 -45.00
C GLY A 335 -19.72 -25.98 -45.38
N ARG A 336 -19.46 -25.86 -46.68
CA ARG A 336 -18.36 -25.06 -47.24
C ARG A 336 -18.62 -23.57 -47.08
N GLN A 337 -19.85 -23.16 -47.43
CA GLN A 337 -20.40 -21.83 -47.20
C GLN A 337 -21.75 -21.95 -46.49
N VAL A 338 -21.91 -21.25 -45.36
CA VAL A 338 -23.16 -21.19 -44.61
C VAL A 338 -23.72 -19.77 -44.67
N THR A 339 -24.91 -19.62 -45.23
CA THR A 339 -25.66 -18.36 -45.33
C THR A 339 -26.93 -18.43 -44.49
N ILE A 340 -27.08 -17.55 -43.50
CA ILE A 340 -28.26 -17.43 -42.64
C ILE A 340 -28.70 -15.97 -42.64
N GLU A 341 -29.89 -15.70 -43.19
CA GLU A 341 -30.42 -14.34 -43.33
C GLU A 341 -31.84 -14.23 -42.75
N ASN A 342 -32.16 -13.12 -42.10
CA ASN A 342 -33.50 -12.83 -41.56
C ASN A 342 -34.08 -13.97 -40.71
N THR A 343 -33.26 -14.58 -39.85
CA THR A 343 -33.63 -15.82 -39.14
C THR A 343 -33.63 -15.60 -37.63
N GLU A 344 -34.62 -16.18 -36.94
CA GLU A 344 -34.71 -16.22 -35.47
C GLU A 344 -34.41 -17.63 -34.96
N VAL A 345 -33.54 -17.74 -33.96
CA VAL A 345 -33.21 -18.98 -33.25
C VAL A 345 -33.37 -18.73 -31.75
N SER A 346 -34.56 -19.00 -31.18
CA SER A 346 -34.88 -18.61 -29.81
C SER A 346 -35.46 -19.72 -28.92
N LYS A 347 -35.23 -19.64 -27.61
CA LYS A 347 -35.80 -20.57 -26.61
C LYS A 347 -35.40 -22.04 -26.81
N ASN A 348 -34.24 -22.31 -27.39
CA ASN A 348 -33.74 -23.68 -27.63
C ASN A 348 -32.75 -24.12 -26.53
N HIS A 349 -32.41 -25.42 -26.45
CA HIS A 349 -31.35 -25.86 -25.53
C HIS A 349 -29.99 -25.28 -25.93
N TYR A 350 -29.54 -25.56 -27.15
CA TYR A 350 -28.45 -24.85 -27.82
C TYR A 350 -29.04 -24.01 -28.97
N GLY A 351 -28.58 -22.78 -29.17
CA GLY A 351 -29.08 -21.89 -30.21
C GLY A 351 -28.59 -22.30 -31.60
N LEU A 352 -27.58 -21.57 -32.11
CA LEU A 352 -27.04 -21.76 -33.44
C LEU A 352 -25.63 -22.35 -33.41
N TYR A 353 -25.40 -23.45 -34.14
CA TYR A 353 -24.08 -23.99 -34.46
C TYR A 353 -23.78 -23.79 -35.95
N VAL A 354 -22.64 -23.16 -36.25
CA VAL A 354 -22.15 -22.95 -37.62
C VAL A 354 -20.75 -23.53 -37.73
N TYR A 355 -20.61 -24.51 -38.63
CA TYR A 355 -19.33 -25.02 -39.08
C TYR A 355 -19.12 -24.67 -40.55
N SER A 356 -18.06 -23.91 -40.82
CA SER A 356 -17.66 -23.49 -42.16
C SER A 356 -16.19 -23.85 -42.37
N GLU A 357 -15.89 -24.76 -43.30
CA GLU A 357 -14.52 -25.31 -43.42
C GLU A 357 -13.56 -24.34 -44.15
N PHE A 358 -14.05 -23.64 -45.18
CA PHE A 358 -13.21 -22.87 -46.09
C PHE A 358 -13.58 -21.40 -46.19
N GLU A 359 -14.88 -21.08 -46.26
CA GLU A 359 -15.35 -19.70 -46.44
C GLU A 359 -15.86 -19.09 -45.14
N LYS A 360 -15.92 -17.75 -45.07
CA LYS A 360 -16.61 -17.09 -43.95
C LYS A 360 -18.12 -17.32 -44.05
N PRO A 361 -18.81 -17.63 -42.95
CA PRO A 361 -20.27 -17.69 -42.96
C PRO A 361 -20.87 -16.30 -43.18
N VAL A 362 -22.01 -16.25 -43.87
CA VAL A 362 -22.80 -15.03 -44.08
C VAL A 362 -23.96 -15.05 -43.10
N LEU A 363 -23.88 -14.29 -42.01
CA LEU A 363 -24.94 -14.19 -41.00
C LEU A 363 -25.52 -12.78 -41.03
N LYS A 364 -26.78 -12.60 -41.44
CA LYS A 364 -27.42 -11.26 -41.52
C LYS A 364 -28.82 -11.23 -40.93
N ASN A 365 -29.19 -10.14 -40.27
CA ASN A 365 -30.50 -9.98 -39.61
C ASN A 365 -30.86 -11.21 -38.76
N LEU A 366 -29.90 -11.71 -37.99
CA LEU A 366 -30.02 -12.92 -37.19
C LEU A 366 -30.36 -12.56 -35.75
N ILE A 367 -31.41 -13.14 -35.19
CA ILE A 367 -31.75 -13.03 -33.77
C ILE A 367 -31.53 -14.39 -33.12
N SER A 368 -30.62 -14.49 -32.16
CA SER A 368 -30.39 -15.71 -31.36
C SER A 368 -30.52 -15.41 -29.87
N THR A 369 -31.69 -15.68 -29.29
CA THR A 369 -32.02 -15.20 -27.93
C THR A 369 -32.71 -16.24 -27.06
N GLU A 370 -32.54 -16.13 -25.73
CA GLU A 370 -33.21 -17.00 -24.74
C GLU A 370 -32.85 -18.49 -24.90
N ASN A 371 -31.70 -18.79 -25.50
CA ASN A 371 -31.23 -20.18 -25.64
C ASN A 371 -30.49 -20.61 -24.38
N TYR A 372 -30.71 -21.84 -23.88
CA TYR A 372 -30.20 -22.27 -22.58
C TYR A 372 -28.66 -22.25 -22.48
N TYR A 373 -27.93 -22.58 -23.55
CA TYR A 373 -26.47 -22.64 -23.53
C TYR A 373 -25.78 -21.67 -24.50
N TYR A 374 -25.77 -21.94 -25.80
CA TYR A 374 -25.04 -21.15 -26.80
C TYR A 374 -25.98 -20.24 -27.59
N GLY A 375 -25.62 -18.98 -27.81
CA GLY A 375 -26.26 -18.11 -28.79
C GLY A 375 -25.77 -18.40 -30.21
N LEU A 376 -24.46 -18.30 -30.41
CA LEU A 376 -23.75 -18.67 -31.63
C LEU A 376 -22.49 -19.46 -31.26
N TYR A 377 -22.38 -20.69 -31.75
CA TYR A 377 -21.17 -21.49 -31.72
C TYR A 377 -20.61 -21.57 -33.14
N HIS A 378 -19.49 -20.91 -33.40
CA HIS A 378 -18.80 -20.93 -34.69
C HIS A 378 -17.51 -21.76 -34.61
N GLN A 379 -17.35 -22.66 -35.56
CA GLN A 379 -16.10 -23.41 -35.79
C GLN A 379 -15.70 -23.32 -37.27
N GLY A 380 -14.58 -22.65 -37.56
CA GLY A 380 -14.15 -22.38 -38.93
C GLY A 380 -12.94 -21.45 -38.99
N PRO A 381 -12.34 -21.22 -40.18
CA PRO A 381 -11.11 -20.43 -40.29
C PRO A 381 -11.33 -18.94 -39.97
N LEU A 382 -12.48 -18.36 -40.33
CA LEU A 382 -12.79 -16.94 -40.17
C LEU A 382 -14.26 -16.73 -39.75
N LEU A 383 -14.47 -16.04 -38.63
CA LEU A 383 -15.75 -15.41 -38.30
C LEU A 383 -15.60 -13.90 -38.44
N GLU A 384 -16.42 -13.27 -39.27
CA GLU A 384 -16.43 -11.81 -39.45
C GLU A 384 -17.86 -11.30 -39.33
N LEU A 385 -18.12 -10.43 -38.35
CA LEU A 385 -19.43 -9.80 -38.14
C LEU A 385 -19.29 -8.30 -37.96
N THR A 386 -20.23 -7.55 -38.53
CA THR A 386 -20.28 -6.09 -38.48
C THR A 386 -21.66 -5.59 -38.02
N GLY A 387 -21.77 -4.33 -37.61
CA GLY A 387 -23.07 -3.71 -37.31
C GLY A 387 -24.07 -3.75 -38.48
N LYS A 388 -23.57 -3.75 -39.72
CA LYS A 388 -24.39 -3.84 -40.94
C LYS A 388 -25.05 -5.21 -41.07
N ASP A 389 -24.48 -6.24 -40.44
CA ASP A 389 -25.02 -7.59 -40.44
C ASP A 389 -26.20 -7.75 -39.46
N ARG A 390 -26.40 -6.81 -38.52
CA ARG A 390 -27.56 -6.79 -37.60
C ARG A 390 -27.79 -8.13 -36.87
N VAL A 391 -26.71 -8.73 -36.36
CA VAL A 391 -26.75 -9.97 -35.56
C VAL A 391 -26.98 -9.62 -34.09
N GLN A 392 -28.05 -10.13 -33.50
CA GLN A 392 -28.43 -9.91 -32.10
C GLN A 392 -28.36 -11.23 -31.33
N ILE A 393 -27.57 -11.25 -30.26
CA ILE A 393 -27.41 -12.43 -29.40
C ILE A 393 -27.64 -12.03 -27.94
N SER A 394 -28.59 -12.68 -27.26
CA SER A 394 -28.89 -12.33 -25.87
C SER A 394 -29.45 -13.45 -25.02
N LYS A 395 -29.37 -13.31 -23.68
CA LYS A 395 -30.02 -14.23 -22.72
C LYS A 395 -29.63 -15.71 -22.88
N CYS A 396 -28.35 -15.97 -23.15
CA CYS A 396 -27.77 -17.33 -23.25
C CYS A 396 -26.78 -17.61 -22.11
N ARG A 397 -26.17 -18.80 -21.97
CA ARG A 397 -24.99 -18.95 -21.07
C ARG A 397 -23.73 -18.40 -21.70
N TYR A 398 -23.51 -18.75 -22.97
CA TYR A 398 -22.43 -18.30 -23.82
C TYR A 398 -23.04 -17.56 -25.01
N GLY A 399 -22.68 -16.29 -25.20
CA GLY A 399 -23.15 -15.49 -26.33
C GLY A 399 -22.55 -15.98 -27.65
N ILE A 400 -21.33 -15.55 -27.95
CA ILE A 400 -20.55 -15.99 -29.12
C ILE A 400 -19.42 -16.88 -28.63
N VAL A 401 -19.34 -18.09 -29.18
CA VAL A 401 -18.22 -19.02 -29.01
C VAL A 401 -17.53 -19.17 -30.35
N ALA A 402 -16.30 -18.67 -30.47
CA ALA A 402 -15.54 -18.67 -31.72
C ALA A 402 -14.29 -19.54 -31.60
N TYR A 403 -14.28 -20.65 -32.35
CA TYR A 403 -13.16 -21.57 -32.51
C TYR A 403 -12.62 -21.45 -33.95
N GLY A 404 -11.51 -20.72 -34.13
CA GLY A 404 -11.01 -20.44 -35.47
C GLY A 404 -9.61 -19.85 -35.53
N LYS A 405 -9.13 -19.61 -36.76
CA LYS A 405 -7.86 -18.91 -37.00
C LYS A 405 -8.02 -17.40 -36.86
N GLU A 406 -9.17 -16.85 -37.25
CA GLU A 406 -9.48 -15.43 -37.15
C GLU A 406 -10.93 -15.21 -36.70
N THR A 407 -11.14 -14.21 -35.83
CA THR A 407 -12.46 -13.72 -35.43
C THR A 407 -12.43 -12.20 -35.42
N LYS A 408 -13.28 -11.56 -36.23
CA LYS A 408 -13.35 -10.10 -36.41
C LYS A 408 -14.77 -9.63 -36.14
N LEU A 409 -14.95 -8.80 -35.11
CA LEU A 409 -16.24 -8.21 -34.77
C LEU A 409 -16.10 -6.69 -34.78
N SER A 410 -16.97 -6.00 -35.52
CA SER A 410 -16.86 -4.54 -35.64
C SER A 410 -18.19 -3.78 -35.69
N ASP A 411 -18.19 -2.55 -35.20
CA ASP A 411 -19.31 -1.60 -35.28
C ASP A 411 -20.66 -2.19 -34.79
N MET A 412 -20.65 -3.05 -33.78
CA MET A 412 -21.83 -3.82 -33.35
C MET A 412 -22.01 -3.86 -31.84
N THR A 413 -23.26 -4.05 -31.41
CA THR A 413 -23.54 -4.54 -30.05
C THR A 413 -23.30 -6.05 -30.03
N GLY A 414 -22.29 -6.47 -29.25
CA GLY A 414 -22.01 -7.86 -28.97
C GLY A 414 -23.09 -8.51 -28.09
N PRO A 415 -22.84 -9.73 -27.59
CA PRO A 415 -23.85 -10.44 -26.82
C PRO A 415 -24.21 -9.74 -25.50
N THR A 416 -25.49 -9.79 -25.11
CA THR A 416 -25.99 -9.18 -23.87
C THR A 416 -26.74 -10.16 -22.98
N GLU A 417 -26.79 -9.90 -21.68
CA GLU A 417 -27.56 -10.71 -20.72
C GLU A 417 -27.15 -12.20 -20.68
N CYS A 418 -25.90 -12.53 -21.08
CA CYS A 418 -25.43 -13.90 -21.10
C CYS A 418 -24.88 -14.34 -19.73
N GLN A 419 -25.28 -15.49 -19.20
CA GLN A 419 -24.99 -15.90 -17.83
C GLN A 419 -23.48 -16.05 -17.53
N TRP A 420 -22.67 -16.56 -18.46
CA TRP A 420 -21.25 -16.89 -18.22
C TRP A 420 -20.28 -16.04 -19.04
N TYR A 421 -20.41 -16.02 -20.37
CA TYR A 421 -19.51 -15.25 -21.25
C TYR A 421 -20.31 -14.57 -22.36
N GLY A 422 -20.04 -13.28 -22.59
CA GLY A 422 -20.50 -12.59 -23.80
C GLY A 422 -19.79 -13.19 -25.01
N ILE A 423 -18.46 -13.10 -25.03
CA ILE A 423 -17.62 -13.68 -26.09
C ILE A 423 -16.60 -14.63 -25.48
N TYR A 424 -16.55 -15.86 -25.99
CA TYR A 424 -15.53 -16.86 -25.71
C TYR A 424 -14.78 -17.17 -27.00
N GLY A 425 -13.49 -16.83 -27.06
CA GLY A 425 -12.65 -17.13 -28.21
C GLY A 425 -11.51 -18.08 -27.86
N ARG A 426 -11.14 -18.94 -28.81
CA ARG A 426 -10.01 -19.86 -28.64
C ARG A 426 -9.21 -20.01 -29.92
N TYR A 427 -7.88 -19.95 -29.77
CA TYR A 427 -6.89 -20.02 -30.85
C TYR A 427 -6.89 -18.81 -31.81
N GLY A 428 -5.87 -18.75 -32.66
CA GLY A 428 -5.83 -17.81 -33.79
C GLY A 428 -5.61 -16.33 -33.40
N THR A 429 -6.37 -15.45 -34.03
CA THR A 429 -6.41 -14.00 -33.77
C THR A 429 -7.85 -13.56 -33.51
N MET A 430 -8.07 -12.74 -32.49
CA MET A 430 -9.36 -12.08 -32.23
C MET A 430 -9.21 -10.56 -32.34
N GLU A 431 -10.01 -9.95 -33.19
CA GLU A 431 -10.09 -8.50 -33.40
C GLU A 431 -11.49 -7.99 -33.08
N LEU A 432 -11.56 -7.02 -32.16
CA LEU A 432 -12.78 -6.33 -31.76
C LEU A 432 -12.57 -4.85 -32.05
N ASP A 433 -13.40 -4.24 -32.90
CA ASP A 433 -13.28 -2.81 -33.23
C ASP A 433 -14.64 -2.09 -33.13
N ASN A 434 -14.78 -1.13 -32.21
CA ASN A 434 -16.05 -0.44 -31.97
C ASN A 434 -17.20 -1.40 -31.60
N VAL A 435 -16.98 -2.23 -30.56
CA VAL A 435 -17.95 -3.24 -30.09
C VAL A 435 -18.44 -2.90 -28.67
N GLU A 436 -19.75 -2.95 -28.45
CA GLU A 436 -20.37 -2.81 -27.12
C GLU A 436 -20.66 -4.19 -26.52
N ILE A 437 -20.20 -4.45 -25.29
CA ILE A 437 -20.38 -5.75 -24.61
C ILE A 437 -20.86 -5.51 -23.17
N ARG A 438 -22.09 -5.93 -22.86
CA ARG A 438 -22.69 -5.60 -21.55
C ARG A 438 -23.61 -6.63 -20.95
N ASN A 439 -23.80 -6.55 -19.63
CA ASN A 439 -24.74 -7.37 -18.86
C ASN A 439 -24.45 -8.87 -18.94
N ASN A 440 -23.19 -9.30 -19.11
CA ASN A 440 -22.83 -10.72 -19.18
C ASN A 440 -22.12 -11.22 -17.92
N GLY A 441 -21.94 -12.54 -17.76
CA GLY A 441 -21.10 -13.13 -16.71
C GLY A 441 -19.66 -12.60 -16.77
N ARG A 442 -19.08 -12.58 -17.96
CA ARG A 442 -17.81 -11.96 -18.37
C ARG A 442 -18.01 -11.34 -19.73
N GLY A 443 -17.34 -10.23 -20.02
CA GLY A 443 -17.39 -9.61 -21.34
C GLY A 443 -16.73 -10.48 -22.41
N VAL A 444 -15.40 -10.52 -22.42
CA VAL A 444 -14.59 -11.30 -23.37
C VAL A 444 -13.60 -12.18 -22.63
N PHE A 445 -13.58 -13.47 -22.96
CA PHE A 445 -12.53 -14.40 -22.54
C PHE A 445 -11.87 -15.00 -23.79
N TYR A 446 -10.57 -14.75 -23.95
CA TYR A 446 -9.80 -15.18 -25.11
C TYR A 446 -8.62 -16.04 -24.69
N TYR A 447 -8.54 -17.27 -25.20
CA TYR A 447 -7.68 -18.32 -24.64
C TYR A 447 -6.79 -18.99 -25.70
N TYR A 448 -5.50 -19.18 -25.40
CA TYR A 448 -4.50 -19.84 -26.26
C TYR A 448 -4.39 -19.24 -27.67
N GLY A 449 -4.45 -17.91 -27.77
CA GLY A 449 -4.38 -17.19 -29.05
C GLY A 449 -2.98 -16.69 -29.42
N ASN A 450 -2.77 -16.41 -30.71
CA ASN A 450 -1.61 -15.67 -31.18
C ASN A 450 -1.77 -14.17 -30.91
N SER A 451 -2.93 -13.60 -31.21
CA SER A 451 -3.15 -12.16 -31.08
C SER A 451 -4.56 -11.79 -30.59
N PHE A 452 -4.65 -10.86 -29.64
CA PHE A 452 -5.89 -10.26 -29.16
C PHE A 452 -5.85 -8.75 -29.38
N ILE A 453 -6.70 -8.24 -30.26
CA ILE A 453 -6.78 -6.82 -30.61
C ILE A 453 -8.17 -6.31 -30.22
N ALA A 454 -8.23 -5.36 -29.30
CA ALA A 454 -9.46 -4.70 -28.89
C ALA A 454 -9.29 -3.20 -29.06
N ASN A 455 -10.03 -2.59 -29.97
CA ASN A 455 -10.00 -1.16 -30.25
C ASN A 455 -11.39 -0.55 -30.12
N ARG A 456 -11.53 0.59 -29.44
CA ARG A 456 -12.83 1.26 -29.24
C ARG A 456 -13.91 0.35 -28.63
N VAL A 457 -13.52 -0.63 -27.79
CA VAL A 457 -14.49 -1.54 -27.15
C VAL A 457 -15.08 -0.88 -25.91
N ASN A 458 -16.41 -0.87 -25.81
CA ASN A 458 -17.13 -0.44 -24.62
C ASN A 458 -17.65 -1.69 -23.87
N CYS A 459 -16.98 -2.10 -22.79
CA CYS A 459 -17.32 -3.32 -22.07
C CYS A 459 -17.72 -3.01 -20.62
N HIS A 460 -19.01 -3.16 -20.31
CA HIS A 460 -19.55 -2.67 -19.05
C HIS A 460 -20.67 -3.50 -18.43
N ASP A 461 -20.91 -3.32 -17.13
CA ASP A 461 -21.99 -4.00 -16.38
C ASP A 461 -21.93 -5.54 -16.45
N ASN A 462 -20.74 -6.12 -16.59
CA ASN A 462 -20.57 -7.57 -16.56
C ASN A 462 -20.31 -8.07 -15.12
N ASN A 463 -20.81 -9.24 -14.74
CA ASN A 463 -20.70 -9.79 -13.37
C ASN A 463 -19.25 -10.07 -12.91
N SER A 464 -18.30 -10.14 -13.83
CA SER A 464 -16.90 -10.46 -13.55
C SER A 464 -15.95 -9.54 -14.34
N THR A 465 -15.19 -10.04 -15.31
CA THR A 465 -14.18 -9.25 -16.03
C THR A 465 -14.71 -8.65 -17.33
N GLY A 466 -14.21 -7.47 -17.71
CA GLY A 466 -14.45 -6.86 -19.02
C GLY A 466 -13.74 -7.60 -20.16
N LEU A 467 -12.42 -7.41 -20.31
CA LEU A 467 -11.58 -8.07 -21.32
C LEU A 467 -10.56 -8.99 -20.66
N TYR A 468 -10.48 -10.25 -21.10
CA TYR A 468 -9.58 -11.25 -20.53
C TYR A 468 -8.80 -12.06 -21.59
N PRO A 469 -7.70 -11.53 -22.13
CA PRO A 469 -6.70 -12.33 -22.85
C PRO A 469 -5.88 -13.22 -21.89
N HIS A 470 -5.91 -14.54 -22.12
CA HIS A 470 -5.21 -15.53 -21.29
C HIS A 470 -4.35 -16.47 -22.15
N THR A 471 -3.06 -16.53 -21.85
CA THR A 471 -2.04 -17.28 -22.61
C THR A 471 -2.04 -16.85 -24.07
N VAL A 472 -1.70 -15.58 -24.31
CA VAL A 472 -1.70 -14.94 -25.63
C VAL A 472 -0.32 -14.37 -25.92
N ARG A 473 0.18 -14.52 -27.15
CA ARG A 473 1.48 -13.95 -27.53
C ARG A 473 1.43 -12.42 -27.61
N GLU A 474 0.49 -11.87 -28.37
CA GLU A 474 0.32 -10.42 -28.55
C GLU A 474 -1.06 -9.97 -28.05
N ALA A 475 -1.15 -8.97 -27.17
CA ALA A 475 -2.42 -8.36 -26.77
C ALA A 475 -2.35 -6.84 -26.87
N LYS A 476 -3.23 -6.24 -27.70
CA LYS A 476 -3.32 -4.80 -27.93
C LYS A 476 -4.73 -4.29 -27.61
N ILE A 477 -4.84 -3.44 -26.59
CA ILE A 477 -6.12 -2.89 -26.11
C ILE A 477 -6.05 -1.37 -26.19
N THR A 478 -6.79 -0.76 -27.12
CA THR A 478 -6.67 0.68 -27.41
C THR A 478 -8.00 1.41 -27.44
N ASN A 479 -8.06 2.63 -26.90
CA ASN A 479 -9.25 3.48 -26.94
C ASN A 479 -10.51 2.82 -26.33
N CYS A 480 -10.36 1.89 -25.39
CA CYS A 480 -11.49 1.14 -24.81
C CYS A 480 -12.05 1.86 -23.56
N THR A 481 -13.36 1.68 -23.33
CA THR A 481 -14.04 2.12 -22.11
C THR A 481 -14.53 0.91 -21.34
N LEU A 482 -14.10 0.74 -20.08
CA LEU A 482 -14.36 -0.45 -19.28
C LEU A 482 -14.95 -0.07 -17.93
N ALA A 483 -16.23 -0.38 -17.71
CA ALA A 483 -17.00 0.22 -16.62
C ALA A 483 -17.86 -0.77 -15.83
N ARG A 484 -17.93 -0.64 -14.50
CA ARG A 484 -18.91 -1.37 -13.66
C ARG A 484 -18.87 -2.90 -13.82
N ASN A 485 -17.70 -3.46 -14.12
CA ASN A 485 -17.52 -4.90 -14.14
C ASN A 485 -17.28 -5.42 -12.71
N GLY A 486 -17.84 -6.57 -12.37
CA GLY A 486 -17.81 -7.15 -11.02
C GLY A 486 -16.43 -7.64 -10.55
N ASN A 487 -15.41 -7.59 -11.43
CA ASN A 487 -14.01 -7.78 -11.10
C ASN A 487 -13.16 -6.60 -11.58
N ARG A 488 -12.47 -6.72 -12.73
CA ARG A 488 -11.63 -5.66 -13.31
C ARG A 488 -12.00 -5.38 -14.76
N GLY A 489 -11.64 -4.20 -15.24
CA GLY A 489 -11.78 -3.84 -16.64
C GLY A 489 -10.97 -4.78 -17.54
N VAL A 490 -9.67 -4.92 -17.29
CA VAL A 490 -8.78 -5.85 -17.98
C VAL A 490 -8.15 -6.85 -17.03
N ILE A 491 -8.15 -8.12 -17.39
CA ILE A 491 -7.24 -9.12 -16.79
C ILE A 491 -6.41 -9.70 -17.92
N ALA A 492 -5.09 -9.68 -17.81
CA ALA A 492 -4.21 -10.37 -18.75
C ALA A 492 -3.34 -11.36 -17.97
N SER A 493 -3.22 -12.59 -18.43
CA SER A 493 -2.39 -13.59 -17.75
C SER A 493 -1.59 -14.41 -18.74
N ALA A 494 -0.30 -14.58 -18.46
CA ALA A 494 0.66 -15.25 -19.34
C ALA A 494 0.70 -14.62 -20.75
N VAL A 495 0.73 -13.28 -20.82
CA VAL A 495 0.88 -12.55 -22.09
C VAL A 495 2.36 -12.24 -22.35
N GLU A 496 2.83 -12.45 -23.58
CA GLU A 496 4.23 -12.12 -23.94
C GLU A 496 4.37 -10.63 -24.24
N ASN A 497 3.57 -10.05 -25.14
CA ASN A 497 3.65 -8.64 -25.48
C ASN A 497 2.28 -7.98 -25.29
N LEU A 498 2.19 -7.11 -24.28
CA LEU A 498 0.96 -6.42 -23.90
C LEU A 498 1.09 -4.91 -24.17
N GLN A 499 0.15 -4.36 -24.93
CA GLN A 499 -0.01 -2.93 -25.12
C GLN A 499 -1.42 -2.50 -24.70
N ILE A 500 -1.51 -1.53 -23.79
CA ILE A 500 -2.77 -0.87 -23.43
C ILE A 500 -2.61 0.63 -23.60
N ASP A 501 -3.40 1.26 -24.48
CA ASP A 501 -3.24 2.69 -24.81
C ASP A 501 -4.57 3.44 -24.83
N ARG A 502 -4.62 4.63 -24.21
CA ARG A 502 -5.80 5.53 -24.23
C ARG A 502 -7.10 4.87 -23.75
N CYS A 503 -7.02 3.97 -22.79
CA CYS A 503 -8.20 3.32 -22.21
C CYS A 503 -8.72 4.06 -20.98
N THR A 504 -10.04 4.13 -20.83
CA THR A 504 -10.72 4.75 -19.68
C THR A 504 -11.43 3.69 -18.85
N PHE A 505 -11.20 3.71 -17.53
CA PHE A 505 -11.77 2.77 -16.57
C PHE A 505 -12.67 3.52 -15.59
N TYR A 506 -13.94 3.12 -15.54
CA TYR A 506 -14.92 3.61 -14.58
C TYR A 506 -15.21 2.52 -13.55
N PRO A 507 -15.47 2.87 -12.28
CA PRO A 507 -15.49 1.98 -11.13
C PRO A 507 -15.92 0.53 -11.44
N ASN A 508 -14.94 -0.37 -11.51
CA ASN A 508 -15.01 -1.82 -11.46
C ASN A 508 -14.69 -2.26 -10.02
N ARG A 509 -15.15 -3.45 -9.60
CA ARG A 509 -15.11 -3.82 -8.17
C ARG A 509 -13.69 -3.93 -7.57
N TYR A 510 -12.70 -4.34 -8.36
CA TYR A 510 -11.33 -4.63 -7.91
C TYR A 510 -10.24 -3.87 -8.70
N GLY A 511 -10.61 -2.83 -9.46
CA GLY A 511 -9.67 -1.97 -10.16
C GLY A 511 -9.71 -2.04 -11.70
N ALA A 512 -8.95 -1.15 -12.32
CA ALA A 512 -8.84 -1.00 -13.76
C ALA A 512 -8.25 -2.26 -14.42
N MET A 513 -7.09 -2.72 -13.97
CA MET A 513 -6.36 -3.79 -14.65
C MET A 513 -5.50 -4.68 -13.75
N HIS A 514 -5.38 -5.95 -14.11
CA HIS A 514 -4.43 -6.90 -13.53
C HIS A 514 -3.75 -7.70 -14.62
N VAL A 515 -2.50 -7.38 -14.92
CA VAL A 515 -1.82 -7.85 -16.13
C VAL A 515 -0.49 -8.53 -15.81
N GLY A 516 -0.34 -9.78 -16.26
CA GLY A 516 0.76 -10.66 -15.91
C GLY A 516 1.46 -11.27 -17.12
N GLY A 517 2.79 -11.20 -17.10
CA GLY A 517 3.68 -11.78 -18.09
C GLY A 517 3.78 -13.31 -18.02
N ARG A 518 4.41 -13.91 -19.03
CA ARG A 518 4.70 -15.35 -19.08
C ARG A 518 5.96 -15.68 -18.26
N ARG A 519 5.91 -16.79 -17.51
CA ARG A 519 7.02 -17.32 -16.71
C ARG A 519 7.24 -18.80 -17.03
N ASP A 520 8.49 -19.25 -17.10
CA ASP A 520 8.81 -20.68 -17.19
C ASP A 520 8.89 -21.35 -15.81
N ARG A 521 9.25 -22.63 -15.77
CA ARG A 521 9.30 -23.41 -14.51
C ARG A 521 10.50 -23.02 -13.65
N GLU A 522 11.58 -22.60 -14.29
CA GLU A 522 12.83 -22.11 -13.70
C GLU A 522 12.65 -20.70 -13.11
N GLY A 523 11.60 -20.02 -13.55
CA GLY A 523 11.15 -18.75 -13.02
C GLY A 523 11.58 -17.54 -13.83
N ASN A 524 12.17 -17.75 -15.02
CA ASN A 524 12.54 -16.70 -15.95
C ASN A 524 11.31 -15.98 -16.48
N ARG A 525 11.44 -14.66 -16.62
CA ARG A 525 10.37 -13.75 -17.05
C ARG A 525 10.53 -13.47 -18.54
N TYR A 526 9.42 -13.53 -19.26
CA TYR A 526 9.38 -13.26 -20.69
C TYR A 526 8.48 -12.06 -20.96
N GLY A 527 8.75 -11.38 -22.08
CA GLY A 527 7.79 -10.43 -22.62
C GLY A 527 7.85 -9.01 -22.06
N THR A 528 7.05 -8.15 -22.67
CA THR A 528 6.98 -6.71 -22.38
C THR A 528 5.54 -6.26 -22.14
N ALA A 529 5.37 -5.27 -21.26
CA ALA A 529 4.11 -4.56 -21.07
C ALA A 529 4.31 -3.06 -21.25
N LEU A 530 3.46 -2.43 -22.06
CA LEU A 530 3.44 -0.99 -22.29
C LEU A 530 2.01 -0.46 -22.05
N VAL A 531 1.84 0.33 -21.00
CA VAL A 531 0.56 0.99 -20.66
C VAL A 531 0.70 2.49 -20.84
N THR A 532 -0.05 3.10 -21.75
CA THR A 532 0.08 4.52 -22.09
C THR A 532 -1.23 5.27 -22.02
N ASN A 533 -1.20 6.49 -21.49
CA ASN A 533 -2.32 7.44 -21.51
C ASN A 533 -3.66 6.87 -20.98
N CYS A 534 -3.61 5.94 -20.04
CA CYS A 534 -4.80 5.30 -19.47
C CYS A 534 -5.30 6.06 -18.24
N VAL A 535 -6.62 6.12 -18.07
CA VAL A 535 -7.27 6.85 -16.97
C VAL A 535 -8.13 5.90 -16.14
N GLY A 536 -7.77 5.68 -14.88
CA GLY A 536 -8.60 5.00 -13.89
C GLY A 536 -9.31 6.00 -12.98
N LEU A 537 -10.64 5.99 -12.97
CA LEU A 537 -11.47 6.89 -12.15
C LEU A 537 -11.78 6.26 -10.77
N GLU A 538 -12.50 7.00 -9.93
CA GLU A 538 -12.72 6.69 -8.51
C GLU A 538 -13.16 5.24 -8.25
N GLY A 539 -12.50 4.58 -7.28
CA GLY A 539 -12.72 3.17 -6.93
C GLY A 539 -11.95 2.17 -7.80
N ASP A 540 -11.29 2.65 -8.86
CA ASP A 540 -10.77 1.80 -9.92
C ASP A 540 -9.29 2.02 -10.25
N GLY A 541 -8.65 2.95 -9.55
CA GLY A 541 -7.29 3.41 -9.86
C GLY A 541 -6.17 2.36 -9.69
N VAL A 542 -6.49 1.08 -9.55
CA VAL A 542 -5.53 -0.01 -9.33
C VAL A 542 -5.06 -0.61 -10.65
N MET A 543 -3.77 -0.44 -10.95
CA MET A 543 -3.10 -1.02 -12.12
C MET A 543 -1.95 -1.93 -11.66
N PHE A 544 -2.07 -3.24 -11.89
CA PHE A 544 -1.04 -4.23 -11.51
C PHE A 544 -0.26 -4.75 -12.72
N LEU A 545 1.07 -4.66 -12.67
CA LEU A 545 2.01 -5.22 -13.65
C LEU A 545 2.92 -6.23 -12.96
N TYR A 546 2.90 -7.49 -13.41
CA TYR A 546 3.68 -8.53 -12.76
C TYR A 546 4.30 -9.55 -13.72
N TYR A 547 5.47 -10.08 -13.36
CA TYR A 547 6.23 -11.11 -14.10
C TYR A 547 6.66 -10.73 -15.54
N PHE A 548 6.86 -9.45 -15.86
CA PHE A 548 7.43 -9.04 -17.14
C PHE A 548 8.95 -8.93 -17.08
N LYS A 549 9.60 -9.14 -18.24
CA LYS A 549 10.99 -8.73 -18.42
C LYS A 549 11.09 -7.20 -18.43
N LYS A 550 10.14 -6.51 -19.07
CA LYS A 550 10.05 -5.05 -19.03
C LYS A 550 8.60 -4.59 -18.91
N ALA A 551 8.30 -3.81 -17.87
CA ALA A 551 7.00 -3.20 -17.63
C ALA A 551 7.12 -1.68 -17.68
N GLN A 552 6.38 -1.03 -18.58
CA GLN A 552 6.42 0.41 -18.79
C GLN A 552 5.03 1.03 -18.62
N MET A 553 4.95 2.14 -17.90
CA MET A 553 3.76 2.99 -17.84
C MET A 553 4.11 4.43 -18.15
N LYS A 554 3.34 5.07 -19.05
CA LYS A 554 3.57 6.48 -19.42
C LYS A 554 2.29 7.29 -19.49
N GLY A 555 2.24 8.43 -18.80
CA GLY A 555 1.13 9.39 -18.91
C GLY A 555 -0.20 8.87 -18.34
N CYS A 556 -0.16 7.87 -17.45
CA CYS A 556 -1.37 7.27 -16.89
C CYS A 556 -1.85 8.05 -15.65
N LYS A 557 -3.16 8.16 -15.48
CA LYS A 557 -3.78 8.81 -14.33
C LYS A 557 -4.68 7.84 -13.57
N THR A 558 -4.60 7.84 -12.24
CA THR A 558 -5.44 7.01 -11.39
C THR A 558 -6.04 7.81 -10.24
N VAL A 559 -7.30 7.54 -9.90
CA VAL A 559 -8.00 8.07 -8.73
C VAL A 559 -8.55 6.88 -7.94
N ASN A 560 -8.06 6.63 -6.74
CA ASN A 560 -8.43 5.49 -5.91
C ASN A 560 -8.86 5.94 -4.51
N GLY A 561 -10.12 5.70 -4.14
CA GLY A 561 -10.69 6.10 -2.86
C GLY A 561 -10.28 5.24 -1.65
N GLY A 562 -9.45 4.21 -1.81
CA GLY A 562 -9.09 3.32 -0.69
C GLY A 562 -8.05 2.24 -1.01
N TRP A 563 -8.02 1.18 -0.20
CA TRP A 563 -7.18 0.00 -0.43
C TRP A 563 -7.65 -0.73 -1.71
N PRO A 564 -6.76 -1.23 -2.60
CA PRO A 564 -5.30 -1.43 -2.47
C PRO A 564 -4.45 -0.23 -2.99
N HIS A 565 -3.25 -0.47 -3.53
CA HIS A 565 -2.36 0.55 -4.11
C HIS A 565 -2.93 1.12 -5.42
N ALA A 566 -2.48 2.30 -5.85
CA ALA A 566 -2.92 2.86 -7.15
C ALA A 566 -2.14 2.23 -8.31
N ILE A 567 -0.82 2.40 -8.38
CA ILE A 567 0.03 1.68 -9.34
C ILE A 567 0.88 0.67 -8.59
N GLN A 568 0.83 -0.59 -9.02
CA GLN A 568 1.59 -1.67 -8.40
C GLN A 568 2.40 -2.46 -9.43
N THR A 569 3.68 -2.64 -9.15
CA THR A 569 4.59 -3.52 -9.89
C THR A 569 5.12 -4.63 -8.98
N TYR A 570 5.27 -5.83 -9.53
CA TYR A 570 5.57 -7.02 -8.75
C TYR A 570 6.41 -8.03 -9.53
N TYR A 571 7.63 -8.34 -9.05
CA TYR A 571 8.54 -9.32 -9.65
C TYR A 571 8.89 -9.09 -11.14
N ASN A 572 9.08 -7.84 -11.57
CA ASN A 572 9.56 -7.53 -12.92
C ASN A 572 11.09 -7.41 -12.94
N GLU A 573 11.71 -7.61 -14.10
CA GLU A 573 13.16 -7.39 -14.26
C GLU A 573 13.46 -5.90 -14.43
N GLU A 574 12.70 -5.21 -15.28
CA GLU A 574 12.77 -3.76 -15.46
C GLU A 574 11.38 -3.12 -15.38
N VAL A 575 11.26 -2.04 -14.58
CA VAL A 575 10.07 -1.21 -14.44
C VAL A 575 10.42 0.23 -14.80
N GLU A 576 9.67 0.84 -15.71
CA GLU A 576 9.77 2.27 -16.04
C GLU A 576 8.40 2.95 -15.91
N LEU A 577 8.27 3.90 -14.99
CA LEU A 577 7.05 4.69 -14.78
C LEU A 577 7.38 6.15 -15.12
N THR A 578 6.69 6.76 -16.09
CA THR A 578 7.00 8.10 -16.58
C THR A 578 5.76 8.98 -16.68
N ASP A 579 5.81 10.18 -16.12
CA ASP A 579 4.73 11.20 -16.21
C ASP A 579 3.35 10.69 -15.76
N CYS A 580 3.30 9.77 -14.79
CA CYS A 580 2.06 9.23 -14.25
C CYS A 580 1.54 10.09 -13.08
N GLN A 581 0.24 10.01 -12.80
CA GLN A 581 -0.42 10.72 -11.70
C GLN A 581 -1.33 9.78 -10.91
N THR A 582 -1.18 9.74 -9.59
CA THR A 582 -2.05 8.94 -8.71
C THR A 582 -2.64 9.81 -7.62
N ILE A 583 -3.96 9.70 -7.40
CA ILE A 583 -4.68 10.36 -6.30
C ILE A 583 -5.34 9.28 -5.43
N GLY A 584 -4.97 9.19 -4.16
CA GLY A 584 -5.47 8.21 -3.20
C GLY A 584 -4.75 6.86 -3.25
N GLY A 585 -5.39 5.79 -2.77
CA GLY A 585 -4.79 4.46 -2.62
C GLY A 585 -4.10 4.22 -1.27
N TYR A 586 -3.66 2.97 -1.02
CA TYR A 586 -2.74 2.69 0.10
C TYR A 586 -1.35 3.27 -0.16
N ALA A 587 -0.78 2.96 -1.34
CA ALA A 587 0.35 3.71 -1.87
C ALA A 587 0.02 4.23 -3.28
N GLY A 588 0.57 5.39 -3.66
CA GLY A 588 0.47 5.89 -5.02
C GLY A 588 1.19 4.97 -5.99
N TYR A 589 2.47 4.73 -5.72
CA TYR A 589 3.32 3.79 -6.45
C TYR A 589 3.89 2.76 -5.51
N TYR A 590 3.66 1.48 -5.79
CA TYR A 590 4.16 0.36 -5.02
C TYR A 590 4.96 -0.60 -5.91
N CYS A 591 6.29 -0.59 -5.76
CA CYS A 591 7.19 -1.46 -6.50
C CYS A 591 7.78 -2.51 -5.55
N TYR A 592 7.52 -3.78 -5.82
CA TYR A 592 7.85 -4.87 -4.90
C TYR A 592 8.63 -5.99 -5.60
N ARG A 593 9.84 -6.26 -5.08
CA ARG A 593 10.75 -7.31 -5.60
C ARG A 593 11.00 -7.22 -7.10
N ASP A 594 10.97 -6.00 -7.64
CA ASP A 594 11.43 -5.71 -8.98
C ASP A 594 12.97 -5.59 -8.97
N ASP A 595 13.66 -6.01 -10.02
CA ASP A 595 15.13 -5.92 -10.04
C ASP A 595 15.59 -4.49 -10.30
N LYS A 596 15.05 -3.83 -11.34
CA LYS A 596 15.38 -2.46 -11.71
C LYS A 596 14.11 -1.61 -11.83
N VAL A 597 14.04 -0.50 -11.10
CA VAL A 597 12.89 0.43 -11.11
C VAL A 597 13.35 1.84 -11.46
N ARG A 598 12.70 2.48 -12.42
CA ARG A 598 12.91 3.87 -12.82
C ARG A 598 11.58 4.62 -12.80
N ILE A 599 11.47 5.65 -11.97
CA ILE A 599 10.27 6.47 -11.86
C ILE A 599 10.67 7.91 -12.19
N LYS A 600 10.03 8.51 -13.21
CA LYS A 600 10.39 9.86 -13.68
C LYS A 600 9.16 10.74 -13.90
N GLY A 601 9.17 11.97 -13.41
CA GLY A 601 8.08 12.93 -13.70
C GLY A 601 6.73 12.59 -13.06
N CYS A 602 6.70 11.62 -12.14
CA CYS A 602 5.47 11.07 -11.57
C CYS A 602 4.96 11.87 -10.36
N GLN A 603 3.64 11.87 -10.15
CA GLN A 603 3.00 12.56 -9.02
C GLN A 603 2.15 11.59 -8.19
N ALA A 604 2.28 11.66 -6.87
CA ALA A 604 1.48 10.90 -5.91
C ALA A 604 0.82 11.84 -4.88
N GLU A 605 -0.51 11.77 -4.76
CA GLU A 605 -1.29 12.62 -3.87
C GLU A 605 -2.28 11.84 -3.03
N LYS A 606 -2.50 12.27 -1.78
CA LYS A 606 -3.59 11.77 -0.92
C LYS A 606 -3.59 10.25 -0.68
N ALA A 607 -2.49 9.54 -0.94
CA ALA A 607 -2.35 8.14 -0.58
C ALA A 607 -2.37 8.00 0.96
N SER A 608 -3.11 7.02 1.46
CA SER A 608 -3.28 6.80 2.91
C SER A 608 -2.00 6.37 3.62
N SER A 609 -1.04 5.73 2.93
CA SER A 609 0.26 5.35 3.49
C SER A 609 1.43 6.06 2.81
N TRP A 610 1.76 5.75 1.55
CA TRP A 610 3.02 6.25 0.94
C TRP A 610 2.79 6.75 -0.48
N GLY A 611 3.39 7.88 -0.87
CA GLY A 611 3.35 8.35 -2.25
C GLY A 611 4.10 7.37 -3.17
N PHE A 612 5.37 7.14 -2.89
CA PHE A 612 6.23 6.19 -3.58
C PHE A 612 6.80 5.20 -2.59
N TYR A 613 6.62 3.91 -2.86
CA TYR A 613 7.08 2.85 -1.98
C TYR A 613 7.78 1.75 -2.76
N THR A 614 9.11 1.68 -2.62
CA THR A 614 9.95 0.62 -3.18
C THR A 614 10.36 -0.35 -2.08
N TYR A 615 10.07 -1.64 -2.26
CA TYR A 615 10.28 -2.68 -1.24
C TYR A 615 11.00 -3.90 -1.83
N TYR A 616 12.17 -4.26 -1.29
CA TYR A 616 13.06 -5.30 -1.81
C TYR A 616 13.43 -5.12 -3.30
N VAL A 617 13.61 -3.87 -3.73
CA VAL A 617 14.11 -3.54 -5.07
C VAL A 617 15.64 -3.58 -5.06
N LYS A 618 16.27 -4.15 -6.10
CA LYS A 618 17.73 -4.26 -6.19
C LYS A 618 18.38 -2.97 -6.71
N ASP A 619 17.75 -2.28 -7.64
CA ASP A 619 18.21 -1.01 -8.20
C ASP A 619 17.01 -0.08 -8.45
N ALA A 620 16.93 1.05 -7.76
CA ALA A 620 15.83 2.00 -7.93
C ALA A 620 16.32 3.45 -8.14
N ALA A 621 15.71 4.16 -9.08
CA ALA A 621 15.90 5.60 -9.24
C ALA A 621 14.55 6.32 -9.39
N ILE A 622 14.37 7.39 -8.63
CA ILE A 622 13.21 8.27 -8.64
C ILE A 622 13.70 9.68 -9.01
N ASP A 623 13.24 10.24 -10.12
CA ASP A 623 13.72 11.52 -10.66
C ASP A 623 12.53 12.43 -11.00
N GLN A 624 12.63 13.72 -10.70
CA GLN A 624 11.61 14.72 -11.08
C GLN A 624 10.20 14.38 -10.58
N CYS A 625 10.07 13.73 -9.41
CA CYS A 625 8.79 13.26 -8.89
C CYS A 625 8.25 14.15 -7.76
N THR A 626 6.93 14.13 -7.55
CA THR A 626 6.27 14.89 -6.48
C THR A 626 5.38 13.98 -5.63
N ALA A 627 5.56 14.02 -4.31
CA ALA A 627 4.70 13.33 -3.34
C ALA A 627 4.08 14.34 -2.37
N ARG A 628 2.77 14.57 -2.45
CA ARG A 628 2.08 15.57 -1.60
C ARG A 628 0.86 15.06 -0.86
N ASN A 629 0.66 15.52 0.38
CA ASN A 629 -0.53 15.22 1.18
C ASN A 629 -0.81 13.72 1.39
N ASN A 630 0.24 12.88 1.42
CA ASN A 630 0.12 11.44 1.64
C ASN A 630 0.35 11.09 3.13
N GLY A 631 0.09 9.84 3.50
CA GLY A 631 0.58 9.27 4.76
C GLY A 631 2.09 9.43 4.91
N GLY A 632 2.85 9.43 3.82
CA GLY A 632 4.28 9.69 3.72
C GLY A 632 4.68 9.84 2.24
N GLY A 633 5.78 10.54 1.96
CA GLY A 633 6.23 10.90 0.63
C GLY A 633 6.88 9.74 -0.11
N PHE A 634 8.19 9.61 0.05
CA PHE A 634 9.04 8.62 -0.59
C PHE A 634 9.60 7.64 0.42
N VAL A 635 9.47 6.34 0.14
CA VAL A 635 9.98 5.27 1.01
C VAL A 635 10.76 4.25 0.24
N SER A 636 11.91 3.93 0.82
CA SER A 636 12.67 2.73 0.51
C SER A 636 12.79 1.85 1.74
N SER A 637 12.46 0.57 1.58
CA SER A 637 12.51 -0.47 2.61
C SER A 637 13.37 -1.63 2.12
N PRO A 638 13.97 -2.44 3.01
CA PRO A 638 15.36 -2.89 2.91
C PRO A 638 15.85 -3.01 1.47
N MET A 639 16.61 -1.99 1.09
CA MET A 639 17.31 -1.94 -0.19
C MET A 639 18.20 -3.17 -0.33
N MET A 640 18.25 -3.72 -1.55
CA MET A 640 19.15 -4.82 -1.90
C MET A 640 20.29 -4.36 -2.83
N GLY A 641 20.39 -3.06 -3.13
CA GLY A 641 21.42 -2.44 -3.99
C GLY A 641 21.20 -0.92 -4.16
N PRO A 642 21.65 -0.30 -5.27
CA PRO A 642 21.65 1.16 -5.44
C PRO A 642 20.25 1.81 -5.39
N PHE A 643 20.15 2.98 -4.74
CA PHE A 643 18.91 3.76 -4.68
C PHE A 643 19.17 5.25 -4.80
N GLN A 644 18.42 5.94 -5.66
CA GLN A 644 18.60 7.37 -5.89
C GLN A 644 17.24 8.09 -5.92
N ILE A 645 17.17 9.24 -5.26
CA ILE A 645 16.08 10.21 -5.41
C ILE A 645 16.69 11.55 -5.83
N THR A 646 16.30 12.02 -7.00
CA THR A 646 16.86 13.25 -7.59
C THR A 646 15.77 14.21 -8.03
N ASN A 647 16.04 15.52 -7.93
CA ASN A 647 15.17 16.58 -8.47
C ASN A 647 13.69 16.48 -8.02
N SER A 648 13.43 15.97 -6.82
CA SER A 648 12.09 15.55 -6.37
C SER A 648 11.60 16.33 -5.16
N VAL A 649 10.27 16.41 -5.02
CA VAL A 649 9.59 17.25 -4.04
C VAL A 649 8.65 16.42 -3.18
N ALA A 650 8.81 16.48 -1.86
CA ALA A 650 7.95 15.83 -0.87
C ALA A 650 7.32 16.90 0.04
N GLU A 651 6.00 17.04 0.02
CA GLU A 651 5.30 18.14 0.71
C GLU A 651 4.10 17.68 1.54
N ASN A 652 3.96 18.22 2.75
CA ASN A 652 2.75 18.06 3.57
C ASN A 652 2.36 16.59 3.82
N ASN A 653 3.34 15.68 3.92
CA ASN A 653 3.08 14.28 4.20
C ASN A 653 3.06 14.00 5.71
N SER A 654 2.34 12.98 6.17
CA SER A 654 2.13 12.77 7.62
C SER A 654 3.35 12.21 8.35
N TRP A 655 3.94 11.11 7.86
CA TRP A 655 4.92 10.31 8.60
C TRP A 655 6.38 10.60 8.21
N GLY A 656 6.67 10.58 6.92
CA GLY A 656 8.04 10.76 6.41
C GLY A 656 8.01 11.38 5.02
N ASN A 657 8.76 12.45 4.75
CA ASN A 657 8.92 12.96 3.38
C ASN A 657 9.91 12.07 2.59
N PHE A 658 11.11 11.85 3.13
CA PHE A 658 12.06 10.84 2.65
C PHE A 658 12.36 9.85 3.77
N TYR A 659 11.90 8.60 3.64
CA TYR A 659 12.10 7.55 4.63
C TYR A 659 12.92 6.41 4.03
N ILE A 660 14.23 6.40 4.31
CA ILE A 660 15.17 5.48 3.66
C ILE A 660 15.75 4.50 4.68
N TYR A 661 15.59 3.21 4.37
CA TYR A 661 16.17 2.12 5.14
C TYR A 661 17.19 1.34 4.29
N ARG A 662 18.46 1.35 4.74
CA ARG A 662 19.51 0.54 4.14
C ARG A 662 19.65 -0.80 4.88
N HIS A 663 19.67 -1.89 4.12
CA HIS A 663 19.94 -3.21 4.68
C HIS A 663 21.42 -3.31 5.10
N PRO A 664 21.75 -3.84 6.28
CA PRO A 664 23.14 -3.92 6.76
C PRO A 664 24.12 -4.60 5.80
N ASP A 665 23.62 -5.56 5.01
CA ASP A 665 24.43 -6.36 4.08
C ASP A 665 24.65 -5.70 2.70
N THR A 666 24.16 -4.47 2.48
CA THR A 666 24.35 -3.76 1.21
C THR A 666 25.49 -2.75 1.32
N GLU A 667 26.47 -2.81 0.42
CA GLU A 667 27.57 -1.84 0.37
C GLU A 667 27.14 -0.49 -0.23
N ASP A 668 26.17 -0.50 -1.15
CA ASP A 668 25.68 0.69 -1.84
C ASP A 668 25.01 1.68 -0.88
N LEU A 669 25.30 2.96 -1.10
CA LEU A 669 24.72 4.07 -0.35
C LEU A 669 23.57 4.70 -1.15
N PRO A 670 22.41 4.97 -0.52
CA PRO A 670 21.35 5.73 -1.17
C PRO A 670 21.77 7.19 -1.33
N LEU A 671 21.36 7.82 -2.42
CA LEU A 671 21.60 9.24 -2.71
C LEU A 671 20.28 10.01 -2.79
N ILE A 672 20.19 11.13 -2.08
CA ILE A 672 19.13 12.13 -2.20
C ILE A 672 19.78 13.44 -2.66
N GLU A 673 19.42 13.92 -3.84
CA GLU A 673 20.07 15.06 -4.48
C GLU A 673 19.09 16.03 -5.14
N ASN A 674 19.29 17.34 -4.99
CA ASN A 674 18.44 18.39 -5.56
C ASN A 674 16.95 18.23 -5.16
N CYS A 675 16.70 17.85 -3.91
CA CYS A 675 15.35 17.51 -3.42
C CYS A 675 14.81 18.51 -2.40
N VAL A 676 13.49 18.55 -2.25
CA VAL A 676 12.81 19.37 -1.24
C VAL A 676 11.95 18.49 -0.34
N ALA A 677 12.14 18.58 0.97
CA ALA A 677 11.26 18.05 2.01
C ALA A 677 10.62 19.21 2.78
N ASP A 678 9.32 19.40 2.62
CA ASP A 678 8.57 20.50 3.25
C ASP A 678 7.35 19.97 4.03
N GLY A 679 7.13 20.46 5.25
CA GLY A 679 5.84 20.34 5.92
C GLY A 679 5.45 18.94 6.40
N CYS A 680 6.39 18.05 6.73
CA CYS A 680 6.03 16.75 7.29
C CYS A 680 5.63 16.87 8.78
N ARG A 681 4.73 16.02 9.31
CA ARG A 681 4.39 16.04 10.75
C ARG A 681 5.45 15.37 11.63
N TYR A 682 6.04 14.25 11.19
CA TYR A 682 7.04 13.53 11.99
C TYR A 682 8.47 13.71 11.48
N TYR A 683 8.83 13.15 10.32
CA TYR A 683 10.19 13.19 9.78
C TYR A 683 10.22 13.83 8.39
N ASN A 684 10.92 14.93 8.21
CA ASN A 684 11.19 15.38 6.85
C ASN A 684 12.14 14.40 6.16
N VAL A 685 13.28 14.10 6.78
CA VAL A 685 14.24 13.09 6.30
C VAL A 685 14.54 12.10 7.42
N TYR A 686 14.30 10.82 7.17
CA TYR A 686 14.65 9.71 8.06
C TYR A 686 15.60 8.74 7.36
N LEU A 687 16.78 8.57 7.93
CA LEU A 687 17.87 7.75 7.38
C LEU A 687 18.26 6.67 8.39
N ASN A 688 17.99 5.40 8.06
CA ASN A 688 18.30 4.26 8.93
C ASN A 688 19.43 3.41 8.35
N ASN A 689 20.53 3.27 9.11
CA ASN A 689 21.80 2.67 8.69
C ASN A 689 22.44 3.36 7.46
N VAL A 690 22.12 4.64 7.25
CA VAL A 690 22.65 5.47 6.15
C VAL A 690 23.44 6.63 6.75
N PRO A 691 24.73 6.79 6.44
CA PRO A 691 25.51 7.93 6.90
C PRO A 691 24.97 9.23 6.28
N VAL A 692 25.14 10.35 6.97
CA VAL A 692 24.85 11.70 6.44
C VAL A 692 26.17 12.32 6.03
N ASP A 693 26.44 12.32 4.72
CA ASP A 693 27.57 12.98 4.09
C ASP A 693 27.24 13.27 2.60
N LYS A 694 28.16 13.89 1.86
CA LYS A 694 27.97 14.25 0.45
C LYS A 694 27.74 13.08 -0.52
N ARG A 695 27.94 11.83 -0.09
CA ARG A 695 27.64 10.63 -0.89
C ARG A 695 26.15 10.28 -0.81
N THR A 696 25.47 10.70 0.25
CA THR A 696 24.07 10.35 0.53
C THR A 696 23.12 11.53 0.45
N LEU A 697 23.59 12.77 0.68
CA LEU A 697 22.77 13.97 0.70
C LEU A 697 23.49 15.15 0.05
N ARG A 698 22.90 15.75 -1.00
CA ARG A 698 23.46 16.92 -1.71
C ARG A 698 22.38 17.90 -2.15
N ASN A 699 22.56 19.19 -1.90
CA ASN A 699 21.63 20.24 -2.34
C ASN A 699 20.16 19.93 -1.99
N VAL A 700 19.90 19.65 -0.70
CA VAL A 700 18.55 19.29 -0.22
C VAL A 700 18.00 20.37 0.69
N THR A 701 16.76 20.80 0.44
CA THR A 701 16.06 21.74 1.31
C THR A 701 15.10 21.01 2.23
N ILE A 702 15.28 21.14 3.54
CA ILE A 702 14.50 20.51 4.60
C ILE A 702 13.88 21.60 5.47
N LYS A 703 12.57 21.81 5.34
CA LYS A 703 11.90 22.94 6.01
C LYS A 703 10.53 22.64 6.60
N ASN A 704 10.12 23.52 7.51
CA ASN A 704 8.78 23.69 8.07
C ASN A 704 8.23 22.52 8.92
N GLY A 705 8.06 22.77 10.22
CA GLY A 705 7.03 22.19 11.08
C GLY A 705 7.20 20.73 11.52
N SER A 706 8.16 19.98 10.99
CA SER A 706 8.37 18.59 11.40
C SER A 706 8.89 18.47 12.83
N ASN A 707 8.53 17.36 13.49
CA ASN A 707 9.21 16.99 14.74
C ASN A 707 10.71 16.86 14.48
N TYR A 708 11.13 16.15 13.45
CA TYR A 708 12.53 16.03 13.05
C TYR A 708 12.71 16.50 11.60
N GLY A 709 13.60 17.48 11.39
CA GLY A 709 14.03 17.89 10.06
C GLY A 709 14.82 16.77 9.40
N LEU A 710 15.98 16.42 9.97
CA LEU A 710 16.75 15.25 9.58
C LEU A 710 17.02 14.36 10.79
N LEU A 711 16.66 13.09 10.71
CA LEU A 711 16.99 12.06 11.71
C LEU A 711 17.88 10.98 11.08
N ALA A 712 19.11 10.90 11.57
CA ALA A 712 20.06 9.83 11.28
C ALA A 712 20.03 8.78 12.41
N TYR A 713 19.58 7.56 12.09
CA TYR A 713 19.50 6.45 13.03
C TYR A 713 20.57 5.40 12.68
N ARG A 714 21.54 5.20 13.58
CA ARG A 714 22.70 4.28 13.43
C ARG A 714 23.66 4.59 12.28
N GLY A 715 23.41 5.64 11.50
CA GLY A 715 24.35 6.19 10.53
C GLY A 715 25.10 7.39 11.11
N ASP A 716 26.43 7.40 10.95
CA ASP A 716 27.26 8.53 11.33
C ASP A 716 26.93 9.78 10.52
N VAL A 717 27.09 10.95 11.15
CA VAL A 717 26.84 12.24 10.53
C VAL A 717 28.17 12.96 10.40
N ASP A 718 28.56 13.30 9.17
CA ASP A 718 29.67 14.18 8.85
C ASP A 718 29.12 15.38 8.09
N TRP A 719 28.78 16.42 8.83
CA TRP A 719 28.12 17.62 8.34
C TRP A 719 29.13 18.76 8.18
N ASP A 720 29.35 19.20 6.95
CA ASP A 720 30.17 20.36 6.59
C ASP A 720 29.36 21.32 5.69
N ALA A 721 29.88 22.50 5.40
CA ALA A 721 29.24 23.47 4.50
C ALA A 721 29.10 22.95 3.06
N ASP A 722 29.94 22.01 2.64
CA ASP A 722 29.94 21.43 1.29
C ASP A 722 28.77 20.45 1.03
N LEU A 723 27.95 20.10 2.04
CA LEU A 723 26.74 19.31 1.81
C LEU A 723 25.63 20.09 1.08
N GLU A 724 25.65 21.42 1.15
CA GLU A 724 24.63 22.29 0.54
C GLU A 724 23.19 21.98 1.02
N VAL A 725 23.03 21.55 2.28
CA VAL A 725 21.71 21.22 2.85
C VAL A 725 21.16 22.39 3.67
N ILE A 726 19.95 22.84 3.33
CA ILE A 726 19.22 23.86 4.08
C ILE A 726 18.30 23.14 5.08
N LEU A 727 18.42 23.48 6.38
CA LEU A 727 17.69 22.80 7.45
C LEU A 727 17.09 23.80 8.46
N THR A 728 15.83 24.19 8.26
CA THR A 728 15.20 25.29 9.01
C THR A 728 13.74 25.02 9.37
N GLY A 729 13.20 25.70 10.37
CA GLY A 729 11.78 25.66 10.73
C GLY A 729 11.27 24.36 11.36
N ASN A 730 12.15 23.41 11.72
CA ASN A 730 11.78 22.14 12.35
C ASN A 730 11.89 22.22 13.88
N ARG A 731 11.21 21.33 14.61
CA ARG A 731 11.34 21.25 16.08
C ARG A 731 12.74 20.79 16.48
N TYR A 732 13.16 19.65 15.96
CA TYR A 732 14.53 19.16 16.00
C TYR A 732 15.14 19.36 14.61
N GLY A 733 16.19 20.17 14.49
CA GLY A 733 16.87 20.39 13.21
C GLY A 733 17.54 19.10 12.72
N LEU A 734 18.73 18.83 13.25
CA LEU A 734 19.52 17.62 12.97
C LEU A 734 19.55 16.74 14.22
N ALA A 735 19.01 15.52 14.10
CA ALA A 735 18.96 14.53 15.15
C ALA A 735 19.80 13.30 14.82
N GLY A 736 20.62 12.86 15.77
CA GLY A 736 21.43 11.64 15.67
C GLY A 736 21.12 10.64 16.78
N TYR A 737 20.86 9.38 16.42
CA TYR A 737 20.58 8.29 17.36
C TYR A 737 21.60 7.17 17.16
N TYR A 738 22.29 6.78 18.24
CA TYR A 738 23.30 5.71 18.22
C TYR A 738 24.41 5.94 17.17
N ASN A 739 24.89 7.17 17.03
CA ASN A 739 25.84 7.54 15.99
C ASN A 739 26.92 8.52 16.48
N LYS A 740 27.92 8.76 15.63
CA LYS A 740 28.88 9.84 15.79
C LYS A 740 28.49 11.00 14.89
N MET A 741 28.34 12.19 15.47
CA MET A 741 28.03 13.43 14.75
C MET A 741 29.25 14.35 14.75
N ARG A 742 29.74 14.70 13.57
CA ARG A 742 30.79 15.70 13.33
C ARG A 742 30.19 16.84 12.53
N ILE A 743 30.27 18.05 13.04
CA ILE A 743 29.63 19.23 12.44
C ILE A 743 30.69 20.32 12.34
N ARG A 744 31.00 20.77 11.12
CA ARG A 744 32.11 21.67 10.84
C ARG A 744 31.72 22.78 9.88
N ASN A 745 32.37 23.94 10.04
CA ASN A 745 32.37 25.06 9.08
C ASN A 745 30.98 25.54 8.59
N THR A 746 29.92 25.32 9.36
CA THR A 746 28.53 25.48 8.90
C THR A 746 27.73 26.42 9.80
N LYS A 747 26.55 26.85 9.32
CA LYS A 747 25.53 27.52 10.12
C LYS A 747 24.26 26.67 10.14
N LEU A 748 23.82 26.28 11.33
CA LEU A 748 22.53 25.64 11.57
C LEU A 748 21.70 26.55 12.45
N ALA A 749 20.54 26.99 11.95
CA ALA A 749 19.72 28.01 12.60
C ALA A 749 18.22 27.79 12.38
N ASP A 750 17.40 28.65 12.97
CA ASP A 750 15.96 28.77 12.71
C ASP A 750 15.12 27.52 13.02
N ASN A 751 15.55 26.68 13.97
CA ASN A 751 14.78 25.53 14.46
C ASN A 751 14.13 25.84 15.83
N THR A 752 12.93 25.31 16.08
CA THR A 752 12.02 25.82 17.13
C THR A 752 12.24 25.21 18.52
N TYR A 753 12.89 24.05 18.64
CA TYR A 753 13.20 23.46 19.94
C TYR A 753 14.69 23.17 20.11
N ALA A 754 15.28 22.27 19.33
CA ALA A 754 16.71 21.99 19.38
C ALA A 754 17.30 21.91 17.97
N THR A 755 18.35 22.69 17.71
CA THR A 755 18.99 22.66 16.38
C THR A 755 19.81 21.40 16.21
N LEU A 756 20.56 21.01 17.25
CA LEU A 756 21.27 19.74 17.32
C LEU A 756 20.72 18.88 18.45
N TYR A 757 20.35 17.65 18.12
CA TYR A 757 19.90 16.66 19.09
C TYR A 757 20.69 15.35 18.93
N SER A 758 21.29 14.87 20.00
CA SER A 758 21.99 13.58 19.99
C SER A 758 21.50 12.69 21.11
N TYR A 759 21.21 11.43 20.80
CA TYR A 759 20.78 10.41 21.74
C TYR A 759 21.62 9.14 21.60
N ARG A 760 22.30 8.77 22.69
CA ARG A 760 23.29 7.68 22.79
C ARG A 760 24.44 7.79 21.77
N GLY A 761 24.71 8.99 21.28
CA GLY A 761 25.73 9.29 20.28
C GLY A 761 26.80 10.25 20.80
N SER A 762 27.93 10.33 20.10
CA SER A 762 28.96 11.34 20.38
C SER A 762 28.83 12.52 19.42
N VAL A 763 29.08 13.74 19.92
CA VAL A 763 28.93 14.97 19.15
C VAL A 763 30.23 15.75 19.15
N GLU A 764 30.66 16.21 17.98
CA GLU A 764 31.79 17.10 17.77
C GLU A 764 31.36 18.26 16.87
N VAL A 765 31.39 19.48 17.42
CA VAL A 765 31.08 20.73 16.70
C VAL A 765 32.34 21.61 16.65
N ARG A 766 32.77 21.99 15.44
CA ARG A 766 33.94 22.86 15.24
C ARG A 766 33.67 23.95 14.22
N ASN A 767 34.16 25.17 14.45
CA ASN A 767 34.05 26.26 13.48
C ASN A 767 32.60 26.50 12.98
N ALA A 768 31.60 26.32 13.85
CA ALA A 768 30.20 26.35 13.44
C ALA A 768 29.40 27.39 14.22
N THR A 769 28.31 27.86 13.60
CA THR A 769 27.28 28.68 14.27
C THR A 769 26.02 27.86 14.46
N ILE A 770 25.62 27.61 15.70
CA ILE A 770 24.41 26.84 16.03
C ILE A 770 23.43 27.73 16.79
N GLU A 771 22.27 27.98 16.17
CA GLU A 771 21.22 28.84 16.72
C GLU A 771 19.94 28.02 16.86
N GLY A 772 19.35 27.97 18.06
CA GLY A 772 18.06 27.30 18.29
C GLY A 772 17.16 28.13 19.17
N GLN A 773 15.84 28.03 19.00
CA GLN A 773 14.93 28.83 19.83
C GLN A 773 15.01 28.41 21.29
N THR A 774 14.96 27.12 21.63
CA THR A 774 15.08 26.66 23.04
C THR A 774 16.48 26.17 23.37
N HIS A 775 17.00 25.22 22.58
CA HIS A 775 18.33 24.62 22.74
C HIS A 775 19.14 24.83 21.44
N ALA A 776 20.38 25.28 21.54
CA ALA A 776 21.30 25.16 20.40
C ALA A 776 21.73 23.69 20.25
N MET A 777 22.15 23.07 21.37
CA MET A 777 22.55 21.67 21.45
C MET A 777 21.90 20.96 22.64
N LEU A 778 21.27 19.81 22.37
CA LEU A 778 20.72 18.90 23.37
C LEU A 778 21.34 17.52 23.20
N THR A 779 22.21 17.13 24.13
CA THR A 779 23.08 15.96 23.98
C THR A 779 22.91 14.97 25.13
N TYR A 780 22.54 13.74 24.76
CA TYR A 780 22.45 12.59 25.64
C TYR A 780 23.43 11.53 25.17
N GLY A 781 24.66 11.48 25.70
CA GLY A 781 25.66 10.57 25.15
C GLY A 781 26.99 10.53 25.88
N PRO A 782 27.95 9.74 25.41
CA PRO A 782 29.25 9.57 26.06
C PRO A 782 30.19 10.76 25.87
N SER A 783 30.05 11.57 24.81
CA SER A 783 30.95 12.70 24.57
C SER A 783 30.31 13.83 23.78
N THR A 784 30.57 15.06 24.19
CA THR A 784 30.22 16.29 23.45
C THR A 784 31.41 17.23 23.46
N VAL A 785 31.88 17.60 22.26
CA VAL A 785 33.00 18.51 22.04
C VAL A 785 32.50 19.70 21.22
N VAL A 786 32.74 20.91 21.72
CA VAL A 786 32.45 22.16 21.01
C VAL A 786 33.72 23.00 21.00
N ALA A 787 34.20 23.39 19.81
CA ALA A 787 35.41 24.18 19.68
C ALA A 787 35.25 25.28 18.63
N ASN A 788 35.88 26.45 18.85
CA ASN A 788 35.96 27.54 17.87
C ASN A 788 34.59 27.94 17.29
N SER A 789 33.53 27.97 18.11
CA SER A 789 32.14 28.04 17.62
C SER A 789 31.36 29.21 18.24
N ARG A 790 30.20 29.51 17.65
CA ARG A 790 29.24 30.49 18.20
C ARG A 790 27.90 29.81 18.43
N LEU A 791 27.37 29.93 19.64
CA LEU A 791 26.10 29.33 20.02
C LEU A 791 25.10 30.41 20.47
N ARG A 792 23.85 30.27 20.04
CA ARG A 792 22.75 31.15 20.47
C ARG A 792 21.50 30.34 20.78
N ALA A 793 20.92 30.52 21.95
CA ALA A 793 19.65 29.89 22.33
C ALA A 793 18.91 30.72 23.36
N SER A 794 17.59 30.57 23.54
CA SER A 794 16.88 31.25 24.65
C SER A 794 16.97 30.51 25.98
N SER A 795 17.06 29.17 25.97
CA SER A 795 17.12 28.37 27.19
C SER A 795 18.51 27.78 27.41
N HIS A 796 18.97 26.81 26.61
CA HIS A 796 20.28 26.18 26.79
C HIS A 796 21.13 26.29 25.53
N ALA A 797 22.35 26.82 25.61
CA ALA A 797 23.24 26.74 24.45
C ALA A 797 23.86 25.33 24.35
N VAL A 798 24.37 24.80 25.46
CA VAL A 798 24.78 23.39 25.56
C VAL A 798 24.07 22.73 26.74
N HIS A 799 23.21 21.76 26.44
CA HIS A 799 22.66 20.82 27.42
C HIS A 799 23.36 19.48 27.25
N PHE A 800 24.09 19.07 28.27
CA PHE A 800 24.78 17.79 28.33
C PHE A 800 24.27 16.92 29.46
N HIS A 801 23.90 15.68 29.11
CA HIS A 801 23.52 14.64 30.05
C HIS A 801 24.16 13.32 29.60
N PRO A 802 24.98 12.65 30.42
CA PRO A 802 25.66 11.46 30.01
C PRO A 802 24.70 10.29 29.85
N TYR A 803 24.88 9.58 28.74
CA TYR A 803 24.26 8.29 28.47
C TYR A 803 25.38 7.32 28.06
N ALA A 804 26.07 6.76 29.04
CA ALA A 804 27.23 5.88 28.84
C ALA A 804 27.12 4.63 29.73
N GLU A 805 27.37 3.46 29.14
CA GLU A 805 27.31 2.16 29.82
C GLU A 805 28.66 1.76 30.47
N SER A 806 29.81 2.25 29.96
CA SER A 806 31.13 1.81 30.43
C SER A 806 32.26 2.85 30.36
N THR A 807 32.20 3.84 29.46
CA THR A 807 33.22 4.90 29.35
C THR A 807 32.85 6.18 30.12
N PRO A 808 33.82 6.84 30.79
CA PRO A 808 33.60 8.14 31.40
C PRO A 808 33.09 9.14 30.37
N ALA A 809 31.99 9.80 30.70
CA ALA A 809 31.39 10.75 29.82
C ALA A 809 32.17 12.07 29.85
N ARG A 810 32.20 12.81 28.73
CA ARG A 810 32.97 14.07 28.66
C ARG A 810 32.24 15.17 27.92
N LEU A 811 32.14 16.33 28.55
CA LEU A 811 31.80 17.60 27.90
C LEU A 811 33.06 18.45 27.79
N SER A 812 33.42 18.89 26.58
CA SER A 812 34.50 19.85 26.36
C SER A 812 34.02 21.02 25.53
N VAL A 813 34.13 22.25 26.05
CA VAL A 813 33.79 23.48 25.34
C VAL A 813 35.00 24.41 25.34
N SER A 814 35.47 24.79 24.15
CA SER A 814 36.66 25.62 24.02
C SER A 814 36.55 26.70 22.95
N ASN A 815 37.21 27.84 23.16
CA ASN A 815 37.27 28.95 22.18
C ASN A 815 35.89 29.31 21.61
N THR A 816 34.87 29.37 22.47
CA THR A 816 33.46 29.43 22.04
C THR A 816 32.77 30.64 22.64
N SER A 817 31.95 31.32 21.82
CA SER A 817 31.09 32.43 22.27
C SER A 817 29.64 31.97 22.36
N ILE A 818 28.98 32.33 23.47
CA ILE A 818 27.60 31.95 23.76
C ILE A 818 26.80 33.21 24.08
N GLU A 819 25.66 33.37 23.42
CA GLU A 819 24.80 34.56 23.56
C GLU A 819 23.34 34.18 23.84
N ASN A 820 22.69 35.00 24.68
CA ASN A 820 21.24 35.02 24.93
C ASN A 820 20.65 33.77 25.62
N ALA A 821 21.46 32.85 26.13
CA ALA A 821 21.00 31.64 26.81
C ALA A 821 20.74 31.88 28.30
N TYR A 822 19.64 31.30 28.82
CA TYR A 822 19.39 31.20 30.26
C TYR A 822 20.40 30.28 30.94
N TYR A 823 20.79 29.19 30.29
CA TYR A 823 21.85 28.27 30.69
C TYR A 823 22.86 28.17 29.54
N PRO A 824 23.87 29.06 29.45
CA PRO A 824 24.93 28.91 28.47
C PRO A 824 25.52 27.50 28.47
N ILE A 825 25.86 26.96 29.64
CA ILE A 825 26.32 25.57 29.77
C ILE A 825 25.61 24.89 30.93
N TYR A 826 24.88 23.82 30.61
CA TYR A 826 24.25 22.92 31.57
C TYR A 826 24.86 21.53 31.46
N ALA A 827 25.46 21.05 32.54
CA ALA A 827 26.07 19.73 32.62
C ALA A 827 25.58 18.98 33.87
N ASN A 828 24.73 17.98 33.64
CA ASN A 828 24.38 17.01 34.67
C ASN A 828 25.25 15.78 34.47
N GLY A 829 26.13 15.43 35.41
CA GLY A 829 27.06 14.31 35.29
C GLY A 829 26.54 12.97 35.79
N TYR A 830 25.29 12.92 36.25
CA TYR A 830 24.62 11.70 36.67
C TYR A 830 24.24 10.86 35.45
N SER A 831 24.79 9.65 35.33
CA SER A 831 24.45 8.75 34.23
C SER A 831 23.04 8.18 34.39
N ASN A 832 22.19 8.37 33.38
CA ASN A 832 20.86 7.75 33.34
C ASN A 832 20.90 6.21 33.28
N VAL A 833 22.07 5.63 32.96
CA VAL A 833 22.23 4.18 32.83
C VAL A 833 22.82 3.57 34.09
N THR A 834 24.00 4.00 34.50
CA THR A 834 24.71 3.42 35.64
C THR A 834 24.22 3.97 36.97
N LYS A 835 23.45 5.07 36.98
CA LYS A 835 23.02 5.79 38.19
C LYS A 835 24.20 6.29 39.04
N GLU A 836 25.34 6.53 38.40
CA GLU A 836 26.59 6.98 39.00
C GLU A 836 27.09 8.29 38.40
N ILE A 837 27.93 8.99 39.16
CA ILE A 837 28.66 10.19 38.73
C ILE A 837 29.79 9.76 37.81
N ASN A 838 29.73 10.10 36.52
CA ASN A 838 30.70 9.61 35.54
C ASN A 838 31.11 10.65 34.47
N ALA A 839 30.71 11.91 34.61
CA ALA A 839 31.05 12.94 33.62
C ALA A 839 32.19 13.87 34.07
N THR A 840 33.10 14.21 33.16
CA THR A 840 34.06 15.31 33.30
C THR A 840 33.64 16.48 32.42
N VAL A 841 33.74 17.70 32.96
CA VAL A 841 33.39 18.94 32.25
C VAL A 841 34.65 19.80 32.12
N ASP A 842 35.07 20.08 30.89
CA ASP A 842 36.24 20.91 30.59
C ASP A 842 35.84 22.16 29.79
N ILE A 843 35.95 23.34 30.40
CA ILE A 843 35.65 24.63 29.81
C ILE A 843 36.94 25.44 29.67
N LYS A 844 37.26 25.91 28.47
CA LYS A 844 38.48 26.67 28.21
C LYS A 844 38.29 27.84 27.25
N ASN A 845 38.60 29.07 27.65
CA ASN A 845 38.48 30.25 26.78
C ASN A 845 37.06 30.38 26.20
N VAL A 846 36.07 30.52 27.08
CA VAL A 846 34.65 30.57 26.72
C VAL A 846 34.04 31.86 27.23
N ARG A 847 33.31 32.57 26.37
CA ARG A 847 32.59 33.80 26.72
C ARG A 847 31.09 33.54 26.68
N ALA A 848 30.42 33.71 27.81
CA ALA A 848 29.00 33.49 27.97
C ALA A 848 28.30 34.79 28.38
N LYS A 849 27.50 35.35 27.47
CA LYS A 849 26.71 36.56 27.72
C LYS A 849 25.23 36.22 27.87
N GLY A 850 24.71 36.43 29.08
CA GLY A 850 23.33 36.10 29.45
C GLY A 850 22.33 37.23 29.24
N THR A 851 21.12 36.97 29.73
CA THR A 851 19.95 37.87 29.67
C THR A 851 19.63 38.55 31.01
N GLY A 852 20.53 38.45 31.99
CA GLY A 852 20.32 38.86 33.39
C GLY A 852 19.62 37.80 34.25
N ARG A 853 19.25 36.66 33.65
CA ARG A 853 18.62 35.51 34.31
C ARG A 853 19.38 34.23 33.96
N GLY A 854 19.40 33.26 34.88
CA GLY A 854 20.00 31.94 34.67
C GLY A 854 21.49 31.80 35.01
N TYR A 855 22.13 30.71 34.61
CA TYR A 855 23.38 30.21 35.22
C TYR A 855 24.45 30.05 34.14
N GLY A 856 25.60 30.72 34.27
CA GLY A 856 26.69 30.68 33.29
C GLY A 856 27.19 29.25 33.04
N LEU A 857 27.84 28.67 34.05
CA LEU A 857 28.13 27.24 34.09
C LEU A 857 27.36 26.59 35.25
N LEU A 858 26.43 25.70 34.90
CA LEU A 858 25.66 24.90 35.85
C LEU A 858 26.10 23.44 35.80
N ALA A 859 26.83 22.99 36.82
CA ALA A 859 27.39 21.65 36.88
C ALA A 859 26.89 20.88 38.12
N TYR A 860 26.15 19.79 37.89
CA TYR A 860 25.61 18.91 38.94
C TYR A 860 26.19 17.51 38.82
N TYR A 861 26.60 16.90 39.94
CA TYR A 861 26.97 15.48 39.99
C TYR A 861 28.04 15.07 38.96
N ASN A 862 29.05 15.90 38.75
CA ASN A 862 30.16 15.63 37.84
C ASN A 862 31.36 15.08 38.63
N LYS A 863 32.13 14.20 37.98
CA LYS A 863 33.36 13.63 38.54
C LYS A 863 34.40 14.73 38.78
N GLU A 864 34.51 15.66 37.83
CA GLU A 864 35.39 16.82 37.90
C GLU A 864 34.87 17.91 36.95
N VAL A 865 35.01 19.17 37.37
CA VAL A 865 34.73 20.37 36.57
C VAL A 865 36.00 21.21 36.49
N ASN A 866 36.55 21.36 35.29
CA ASN A 866 37.71 22.20 35.02
C ASN A 866 37.24 23.41 34.20
N ALA A 867 37.32 24.61 34.77
CA ALA A 867 36.99 25.86 34.08
C ALA A 867 38.21 26.79 34.07
N GLN A 868 38.71 27.09 32.87
CA GLN A 868 39.83 28.00 32.66
C GLN A 868 39.42 29.11 31.68
N ASP A 869 39.75 30.37 31.95
CA ASP A 869 39.41 31.50 31.07
C ASP A 869 37.91 31.52 30.71
N PHE A 870 37.04 31.35 31.72
CA PHE A 870 35.59 31.41 31.52
C PHE A 870 35.06 32.79 31.92
N ASP A 871 34.62 33.56 30.92
CA ASP A 871 34.06 34.89 31.08
C ASP A 871 32.52 34.81 31.06
N ALA A 872 31.88 35.00 32.21
CA ALA A 872 30.43 35.07 32.32
C ALA A 872 29.99 36.51 32.61
N ASP A 873 29.07 37.04 31.80
CA ASP A 873 28.54 38.40 31.91
C ASP A 873 27.00 38.40 31.94
N ASN A 874 26.42 39.25 32.79
CA ASN A 874 24.98 39.51 32.88
C ASN A 874 24.12 38.23 33.05
N LEU A 875 24.38 37.46 34.11
CA LEU A 875 23.66 36.22 34.46
C LEU A 875 23.17 36.26 35.91
N TYR A 876 22.30 35.33 36.31
CA TYR A 876 21.85 35.22 37.70
C TYR A 876 22.96 34.66 38.59
N TYR A 877 23.61 33.57 38.16
CA TYR A 877 24.86 33.06 38.73
C TYR A 877 25.93 32.88 37.66
N GLY A 878 27.19 33.17 37.98
CA GLY A 878 28.31 32.96 37.07
C GLY A 878 28.71 31.49 37.02
N LEU A 879 29.06 30.95 38.19
CA LEU A 879 29.39 29.54 38.39
C LEU A 879 28.50 28.92 39.46
N TYR A 880 27.92 27.75 39.17
CA TYR A 880 27.20 26.94 40.15
C TYR A 880 27.63 25.48 40.05
N VAL A 881 28.32 24.99 41.10
CA VAL A 881 28.82 23.62 41.19
C VAL A 881 28.23 22.89 42.39
N TYR A 882 27.61 21.73 42.15
CA TYR A 882 26.97 20.94 43.20
C TYR A 882 27.40 19.49 43.14
N ARG A 883 27.91 18.98 44.26
CA ARG A 883 28.50 17.63 44.39
C ARG A 883 29.45 17.30 43.23
N SER A 884 30.27 18.27 42.85
CA SER A 884 31.18 18.20 41.72
C SER A 884 32.51 18.85 42.09
N PRO A 885 33.57 18.07 42.34
CA PRO A 885 34.91 18.63 42.53
C PRO A 885 35.26 19.58 41.38
N ALA A 886 35.82 20.75 41.70
CA ALA A 886 36.01 21.78 40.68
C ALA A 886 37.35 22.51 40.82
N LYS A 887 37.98 22.77 39.67
CA LYS A 887 39.17 23.62 39.50
C LYS A 887 38.79 24.76 38.57
N VAL A 888 38.92 25.98 39.06
CA VAL A 888 38.50 27.19 38.37
C VAL A 888 39.66 28.17 38.36
N SER A 889 40.16 28.55 37.19
CA SER A 889 41.26 29.50 37.11
C SER A 889 41.10 30.54 36.02
N ASP A 890 41.62 31.74 36.27
CA ASP A 890 41.67 32.81 35.28
C ASP A 890 40.27 33.22 34.75
N CYS A 891 39.23 33.05 35.58
CA CYS A 891 37.83 33.28 35.19
C CYS A 891 37.32 34.66 35.63
N GLN A 892 36.40 35.23 34.84
CA GLN A 892 35.75 36.51 35.14
C GLN A 892 34.23 36.34 35.25
N PHE A 893 33.65 36.78 36.36
CA PHE A 893 32.20 36.77 36.59
C PHE A 893 31.73 38.19 36.82
N THR A 894 31.18 38.85 35.80
CA THR A 894 30.87 40.28 35.81
C THR A 894 29.37 40.56 35.66
N ASN A 895 28.87 41.60 36.35
CA ASN A 895 27.45 41.98 36.31
C ASN A 895 26.47 40.86 36.69
N MET A 896 26.84 39.99 37.64
CA MET A 896 25.94 38.92 38.08
C MET A 896 24.80 39.50 38.95
N THR A 897 23.56 39.17 38.62
CA THR A 897 22.37 39.74 39.29
C THR A 897 22.08 39.12 40.66
N SER A 898 22.76 38.02 41.00
CA SER A 898 22.73 37.36 42.31
C SER A 898 24.14 36.94 42.76
N TRP A 899 24.40 35.68 43.09
CA TRP A 899 25.72 35.18 43.49
C TRP A 899 26.70 35.08 42.33
N GLY A 900 27.94 35.52 42.51
CA GLY A 900 28.98 35.36 41.49
C GLY A 900 29.35 33.90 41.30
N THR A 901 29.64 33.22 42.41
CA THR A 901 29.93 31.79 42.46
C THR A 901 29.18 31.13 43.61
N VAL A 902 28.60 29.95 43.34
CA VAL A 902 27.99 29.08 44.34
C VAL A 902 28.61 27.68 44.24
N ALA A 903 29.24 27.21 45.32
CA ALA A 903 29.76 25.85 45.40
C ALA A 903 29.20 25.12 46.62
N ASN A 904 28.62 23.95 46.37
CA ASN A 904 28.33 22.94 47.38
C ASN A 904 29.02 21.64 46.94
N SER A 905 30.34 21.67 46.98
CA SER A 905 31.21 20.65 46.39
C SER A 905 32.56 20.65 47.10
N SER A 906 33.17 19.46 47.19
CA SER A 906 34.45 19.24 47.86
C SER A 906 35.32 18.33 46.98
N PRO A 907 36.57 18.70 46.66
CA PRO A 907 37.19 20.03 46.83
C PRO A 907 36.69 21.07 45.80
N ILE A 908 36.89 22.36 46.10
CA ILE A 908 36.72 23.48 45.15
C ILE A 908 37.96 24.36 45.20
N ASP A 909 38.68 24.49 44.10
CA ASP A 909 39.90 25.30 43.99
C ASP A 909 39.70 26.43 42.98
N MET A 910 39.72 27.67 43.46
CA MET A 910 39.57 28.88 42.65
C MET A 910 40.84 29.71 42.70
N ALA A 911 41.46 29.98 41.54
CA ALA A 911 42.71 30.71 41.44
C ALA A 911 42.67 31.83 40.39
N ARG A 912 43.11 33.04 40.71
CA ARG A 912 43.17 34.18 39.77
C ARG A 912 41.82 34.52 39.12
N CYS A 913 40.74 34.45 39.90
CA CYS A 913 39.39 34.76 39.43
C CYS A 913 38.93 36.14 39.92
N ASP A 914 38.21 36.89 39.07
CA ASP A 914 37.54 38.15 39.44
C ASP A 914 36.01 37.95 39.49
N VAL A 915 35.42 38.25 40.65
CA VAL A 915 33.99 38.06 40.94
C VAL A 915 33.36 39.42 41.27
N GLN A 916 32.55 39.92 40.34
CA GLN A 916 31.78 41.15 40.47
C GLN A 916 30.27 40.86 40.34
N SER A 917 29.58 40.85 41.48
CA SER A 917 28.24 40.30 41.59
C SER A 917 27.41 40.99 42.67
N ARG A 918 26.08 40.82 42.65
CA ARG A 918 25.22 41.35 43.73
C ARG A 918 25.58 40.72 45.09
N TYR A 919 25.85 39.42 45.10
CA TYR A 919 26.38 38.69 46.24
C TYR A 919 27.69 38.01 45.81
N GLY A 920 28.75 38.04 46.62
CA GLY A 920 30.08 37.59 46.21
C GLY A 920 30.20 36.08 46.04
N ILE A 921 31.06 35.45 46.82
CA ILE A 921 31.34 34.01 46.74
C ILE A 921 30.56 33.28 47.84
N TYR A 922 29.86 32.20 47.45
CA TYR A 922 29.12 31.35 48.37
C TYR A 922 29.64 29.91 48.34
N PHE A 923 30.24 29.47 49.44
CA PHE A 923 30.56 28.07 49.69
C PHE A 923 29.66 27.49 50.79
N TYR A 924 29.08 26.34 50.52
CA TYR A 924 28.18 25.65 51.45
C TYR A 924 28.62 24.20 51.60
N ASN A 925 28.74 23.71 52.84
CA ASN A 925 29.03 22.29 53.11
C ASN A 925 30.23 21.76 52.29
N SER A 926 31.26 22.59 52.14
CA SER A 926 32.44 22.30 51.32
C SER A 926 33.65 22.08 52.22
N GLU A 927 34.29 20.93 52.06
CA GLU A 927 35.48 20.52 52.82
C GLU A 927 36.67 20.63 51.87
N ASP A 928 37.64 21.50 52.16
CA ASP A 928 38.79 21.82 51.29
C ASP A 928 38.46 22.76 50.11
N ALA A 929 37.85 23.91 50.43
CA ALA A 929 37.72 25.02 49.50
C ALA A 929 38.97 25.91 49.51
N LYS A 930 39.41 26.41 48.34
CA LYS A 930 40.57 27.29 48.20
C LYS A 930 40.25 28.49 47.32
N LEU A 931 40.69 29.67 47.76
CA LEU A 931 40.64 30.93 47.04
C LEU A 931 42.06 31.51 47.03
N THR A 932 42.72 31.49 45.88
CA THR A 932 44.11 31.95 45.73
C THR A 932 44.19 33.06 44.70
N GLN A 933 44.73 34.23 45.05
CA GLN A 933 44.85 35.37 44.12
C GLN A 933 43.51 35.79 43.49
N CYS A 934 42.40 35.63 44.20
CA CYS A 934 41.06 35.95 43.71
C CYS A 934 40.59 37.31 44.25
N THR A 935 39.73 37.97 43.47
CA THR A 935 39.04 39.19 43.88
C THR A 935 37.53 38.95 43.94
N SER A 936 36.90 39.37 45.04
CA SER A 936 35.44 39.45 45.17
C SER A 936 35.08 40.90 45.48
N ALA A 937 34.51 41.61 44.51
CA ALA A 937 34.33 43.05 44.58
C ALA A 937 32.86 43.48 44.40
N ASN A 938 32.55 44.67 44.89
CA ASN A 938 31.27 45.37 44.65
C ASN A 938 30.02 44.54 45.02
N SER A 939 30.15 43.73 46.08
CA SER A 939 29.18 42.71 46.46
C SER A 939 28.53 42.98 47.81
N TYR A 940 27.35 42.42 48.08
CA TYR A 940 26.71 42.52 49.39
C TYR A 940 27.47 41.72 50.47
N TYR A 941 27.94 40.51 50.13
CA TYR A 941 28.88 39.72 50.94
C TYR A 941 30.18 39.53 50.15
N GLY A 942 31.34 39.53 50.81
CA GLY A 942 32.60 39.15 50.16
C GLY A 942 32.69 37.64 50.00
N LEU A 943 32.58 36.94 51.14
CA LEU A 943 32.59 35.49 51.26
C LEU A 943 31.52 35.00 52.25
N TYR A 944 30.68 34.07 51.82
CA TYR A 944 29.63 33.45 52.63
C TYR A 944 29.90 31.95 52.76
N CYS A 945 30.18 31.47 53.97
CA CYS A 945 30.73 30.13 54.23
C CYS A 945 30.06 29.39 55.40
N PRO A 946 28.79 28.96 55.28
CA PRO A 946 28.21 28.00 56.20
C PRO A 946 28.83 26.62 56.10
N ARG A 947 29.16 26.04 57.25
CA ARG A 947 29.60 24.64 57.39
C ARG A 947 30.72 24.27 56.43
N THR A 948 31.70 25.17 56.27
CA THR A 948 32.70 25.10 55.20
C THR A 948 34.11 25.24 55.74
N LYS A 949 35.06 24.48 55.19
CA LYS A 949 36.49 24.64 55.44
C LYS A 949 37.14 25.30 54.22
N VAL A 950 37.60 26.54 54.36
CA VAL A 950 38.14 27.35 53.26
C VAL A 950 39.48 27.99 53.61
N ALA A 951 40.44 27.90 52.69
CA ALA A 951 41.68 28.67 52.72
C ALA A 951 41.60 29.81 51.70
N VAL A 952 41.76 31.03 52.17
CA VAL A 952 41.82 32.26 51.37
C VAL A 952 43.24 32.78 51.47
N GLN A 953 43.94 32.82 50.33
CA GLN A 953 45.34 33.17 50.23
C GLN A 953 45.56 34.23 49.15
N ASP A 954 46.36 35.25 49.44
CA ASP A 954 46.74 36.31 48.48
C ASP A 954 45.53 36.95 47.77
N SER A 955 44.36 36.97 48.42
CA SER A 955 43.08 37.33 47.80
C SER A 955 42.49 38.59 48.41
N SER A 956 41.61 39.26 47.68
CA SER A 956 41.02 40.54 48.07
C SER A 956 39.50 40.50 48.04
N LEU A 957 38.85 40.93 49.14
CA LEU A 957 37.41 41.13 49.23
C LEU A 957 37.14 42.63 49.40
N GLU A 958 36.63 43.27 48.35
CA GLU A 958 36.68 44.73 48.18
C GLU A 958 35.29 45.36 48.03
N ASN A 959 35.09 46.54 48.61
CA ASN A 959 33.88 47.34 48.45
C ASN A 959 32.61 46.55 48.81
N ILE A 960 32.61 45.95 50.01
CA ILE A 960 31.57 45.03 50.44
C ILE A 960 30.45 45.77 51.18
N GLY A 961 29.21 45.62 50.68
CA GLY A 961 28.04 46.36 51.15
C GLY A 961 27.48 45.93 52.51
N TYR A 962 27.81 44.72 53.00
CA TYR A 962 27.32 44.18 54.27
C TYR A 962 28.45 43.57 55.10
N TYR A 963 28.71 42.25 54.98
CA TYR A 963 29.77 41.56 55.73
C TYR A 963 30.87 41.08 54.81
N GLY A 964 32.13 41.31 55.19
CA GLY A 964 33.30 40.83 54.45
C GLY A 964 33.28 39.30 54.38
N ILE A 965 33.32 38.66 55.55
CA ILE A 965 33.17 37.20 55.70
C ILE A 965 32.00 36.91 56.63
N TYR A 966 31.04 36.11 56.16
CA TYR A 966 29.94 35.60 56.97
C TYR A 966 29.98 34.08 57.04
N ALA A 967 30.05 33.54 58.26
CA ALA A 967 30.21 32.10 58.48
C ALA A 967 29.43 31.61 59.70
N TYR A 968 28.92 30.38 59.62
CA TYR A 968 28.23 29.73 60.73
C TYR A 968 28.29 28.20 60.66
N GLY A 969 28.17 27.55 61.81
CA GLY A 969 28.32 26.10 61.98
C GLY A 969 29.65 25.75 62.63
N ASP A 970 29.65 24.80 63.56
CA ASP A 970 30.83 24.45 64.37
C ASP A 970 31.91 23.69 63.58
N GLU A 971 31.54 23.14 62.43
CA GLU A 971 32.44 22.50 61.47
C GLU A 971 33.17 23.48 60.52
N THR A 972 32.86 24.78 60.59
CA THR A 972 33.44 25.81 59.71
C THR A 972 34.89 26.12 60.12
N ASP A 973 35.83 26.16 59.17
CA ASP A 973 37.22 26.55 59.40
C ASP A 973 37.69 27.48 58.29
N ILE A 974 38.00 28.73 58.62
CA ILE A 974 38.45 29.73 57.65
C ILE A 974 39.89 30.10 57.95
N ARG A 975 40.79 29.91 56.98
CA ARG A 975 42.14 30.48 57.00
C ARG A 975 42.19 31.65 56.02
N PHE A 976 42.66 32.80 56.48
CA PHE A 976 42.69 34.05 55.73
C PHE A 976 44.11 34.62 55.80
N ASP A 977 44.93 34.18 54.85
CA ASP A 977 46.38 34.34 54.86
C ASP A 977 46.80 35.34 53.77
N GLN A 978 47.65 36.31 54.12
CA GLN A 978 48.18 37.31 53.17
C GLN A 978 47.09 37.99 52.33
N SER A 979 45.89 38.14 52.89
CA SER A 979 44.69 38.53 52.17
C SER A 979 44.11 39.83 52.72
N LYS A 980 43.20 40.44 51.96
CA LYS A 980 42.65 41.75 52.27
C LYS A 980 41.13 41.75 52.34
N LEU A 981 40.60 42.39 53.39
CA LEU A 981 39.23 42.90 53.42
C LEU A 981 39.32 44.42 53.34
N GLU A 982 38.77 45.01 52.28
CA GLU A 982 38.86 46.45 52.06
C GLU A 982 37.47 47.07 51.89
N ASN A 983 37.25 48.19 52.58
CA ASN A 983 36.02 48.99 52.47
C ASN A 983 34.75 48.18 52.75
N VAL A 984 34.72 47.45 53.87
CA VAL A 984 33.53 46.69 54.32
C VAL A 984 32.58 47.58 55.12
N ARG A 985 31.34 47.76 54.63
CA ARG A 985 30.36 48.71 55.18
C ARG A 985 29.89 48.39 56.60
N LEU A 986 29.84 47.12 57.00
CA LEU A 986 29.51 46.72 58.38
C LEU A 986 30.69 46.01 59.07
N TRP A 987 30.54 44.72 59.36
CA TRP A 987 31.54 43.90 60.06
C TRP A 987 32.47 43.23 59.05
N GLY A 988 33.78 43.29 59.31
CA GLY A 988 34.78 42.58 58.50
C GLY A 988 34.53 41.08 58.53
N THR A 989 34.25 40.53 59.71
CA THR A 989 33.82 39.14 59.89
C THR A 989 32.57 39.09 60.76
N VAL A 990 31.68 38.13 60.48
CA VAL A 990 30.61 37.69 61.39
C VAL A 990 30.62 36.18 61.42
N LEU A 991 31.07 35.63 62.55
CA LEU A 991 31.30 34.20 62.72
C LEU A 991 30.37 33.64 63.81
N TYR A 992 29.63 32.57 63.50
CA TYR A 992 28.75 31.84 64.44
C TYR A 992 29.11 30.35 64.48
N GLY A 993 30.22 30.03 65.15
CA GLY A 993 30.78 28.68 65.25
C GLY A 993 32.07 28.47 64.47
N GLY A 994 32.78 27.39 64.81
CA GLY A 994 33.98 26.95 64.11
C GLY A 994 35.24 27.75 64.42
N LYS A 995 36.18 27.76 63.48
CA LYS A 995 37.52 28.35 63.61
C LYS A 995 37.77 29.44 62.57
N PHE A 996 38.49 30.48 62.95
CA PHE A 996 38.96 31.53 62.06
C PHE A 996 40.42 31.86 62.35
N ALA A 997 41.28 31.70 61.36
CA ALA A 997 42.67 32.12 61.41
C ALA A 997 42.90 33.23 60.40
N ALA A 998 43.52 34.33 60.83
CA ALA A 998 44.01 35.37 59.94
C ALA A 998 45.51 35.57 60.19
N ASN A 999 46.32 35.45 59.14
CA ASN A 999 47.77 35.59 59.24
C ASN A 999 48.32 36.51 58.16
N GLY A 1000 49.05 37.55 58.54
CA GLY A 1000 49.62 38.48 57.56
C GLY A 1000 48.56 39.25 56.76
N SER A 1001 47.36 39.42 57.32
CA SER A 1001 46.20 39.92 56.56
C SER A 1001 45.81 41.34 56.98
N GLN A 1002 45.21 42.08 56.06
CA GLN A 1002 44.73 43.44 56.30
C GLN A 1002 43.20 43.46 56.28
N LEU A 1003 42.59 43.87 57.39
CA LEU A 1003 41.17 43.72 57.65
C LEU A 1003 40.55 45.07 57.96
N ASN A 1004 39.81 45.64 57.01
CA ASN A 1004 39.19 46.95 57.16
C ASN A 1004 37.67 46.91 57.05
N SER A 1005 37.02 47.46 58.08
CA SER A 1005 35.57 47.48 58.15
C SER A 1005 35.06 48.60 59.05
N ARG A 1006 33.76 48.90 58.95
CA ARG A 1006 33.12 49.93 59.77
C ARG A 1006 32.97 49.54 61.24
N TYR A 1007 32.76 48.26 61.55
CA TYR A 1007 32.53 47.81 62.93
C TYR A 1007 33.72 47.06 63.55
N GLY A 1008 34.56 46.37 62.78
CA GLY A 1008 35.60 45.48 63.29
C GLY A 1008 35.31 44.01 62.98
N LEU A 1009 35.85 43.11 63.80
CA LEU A 1009 35.67 41.66 63.67
C LEU A 1009 34.71 41.13 64.74
N TYR A 1010 33.60 40.52 64.32
CA TYR A 1010 32.67 39.84 65.22
C TYR A 1010 33.04 38.35 65.33
N LEU A 1011 33.41 37.94 66.54
CA LEU A 1011 33.91 36.62 66.92
C LEU A 1011 32.88 35.90 67.79
N GLY A 1012 31.85 35.33 67.16
CA GLY A 1012 30.90 34.41 67.80
C GLY A 1012 31.24 32.93 67.58
N ASN A 1013 32.48 32.65 67.19
CA ASN A 1013 32.99 31.32 66.88
C ASN A 1013 33.72 30.67 68.07
N GLN A 1014 34.10 29.39 67.92
CA GLN A 1014 34.73 28.63 69.00
C GLN A 1014 36.19 29.05 69.20
N GLN A 1015 36.91 29.28 68.10
CA GLN A 1015 38.32 29.64 68.17
C GLN A 1015 38.73 30.65 67.09
N SER A 1016 39.35 31.76 67.48
CA SER A 1016 40.00 32.66 66.52
C SER A 1016 41.47 32.80 66.81
N ARG A 1017 42.31 32.88 65.77
CA ARG A 1017 43.74 33.19 65.89
C ARG A 1017 44.10 34.22 64.84
N ILE A 1018 44.35 35.44 65.28
CA ILE A 1018 44.75 36.57 64.43
C ILE A 1018 46.20 36.88 64.76
N VAL A 1019 47.08 36.67 63.79
CA VAL A 1019 48.53 36.77 63.95
C VAL A 1019 49.08 37.70 62.87
N ASN A 1020 50.04 38.55 63.22
CA ASN A 1020 50.79 39.36 62.24
C ASN A 1020 49.88 40.16 61.29
N SER A 1021 48.72 40.62 61.78
CA SER A 1021 47.65 41.16 60.94
C SER A 1021 47.29 42.58 61.35
N VAL A 1022 46.76 43.35 60.41
CA VAL A 1022 46.27 44.70 60.62
C VAL A 1022 44.75 44.68 60.64
N ILE A 1023 44.15 45.20 61.71
CA ILE A 1023 42.72 45.47 61.81
C ILE A 1023 42.59 46.98 61.89
N ASP A 1024 42.04 47.57 60.84
CA ASP A 1024 42.05 49.01 60.64
C ASP A 1024 40.64 49.56 60.44
N GLY A 1025 40.31 50.58 61.21
CA GLY A 1025 39.00 51.19 61.19
C GLY A 1025 37.98 50.33 61.92
N GLY A 1026 36.97 50.98 62.49
CA GLY A 1026 35.94 50.24 63.22
C GLY A 1026 35.32 51.05 64.36
N TYR A 1027 34.16 50.60 64.82
CA TYR A 1027 33.70 50.90 66.17
C TYR A 1027 34.44 50.04 67.21
N TYR A 1028 34.78 48.81 66.83
CA TYR A 1028 35.47 47.80 67.60
C TYR A 1028 36.69 47.33 66.79
N GLY A 1029 37.77 46.89 67.44
CA GLY A 1029 38.77 46.05 66.80
C GLY A 1029 38.25 44.61 66.74
N LEU A 1030 38.12 43.99 67.91
CA LEU A 1030 37.56 42.65 68.08
C LEU A 1030 36.38 42.67 69.05
N TYR A 1031 35.30 41.98 68.70
CA TYR A 1031 34.10 41.81 69.51
C TYR A 1031 33.79 40.32 69.69
N ALA A 1032 33.85 39.80 70.92
CA ALA A 1032 33.48 38.41 71.20
C ALA A 1032 32.27 38.28 72.11
N TRP A 1033 31.45 37.27 71.82
CA TRP A 1033 30.17 37.07 72.49
C TRP A 1033 29.87 35.62 72.90
N ARG A 1034 30.62 34.63 72.39
CA ARG A 1034 30.34 33.20 72.62
C ARG A 1034 30.94 32.73 73.95
N PRO A 1035 30.17 32.06 74.84
CA PRO A 1035 30.74 31.35 75.98
C PRO A 1035 31.70 30.24 75.54
N ASP A 1036 32.68 29.90 76.38
CA ASP A 1036 33.62 28.78 76.15
C ASP A 1036 34.37 28.86 74.80
N SER A 1037 34.58 30.08 74.31
CA SER A 1037 35.36 30.37 73.11
C SER A 1037 36.79 30.80 73.48
N ARG A 1038 37.75 30.60 72.56
CA ARG A 1038 39.15 31.02 72.73
C ARG A 1038 39.63 31.84 71.55
N HIS A 1039 40.02 33.08 71.81
CA HIS A 1039 40.49 34.00 70.77
C HIS A 1039 41.91 34.47 71.07
N GLU A 1040 42.77 34.49 70.06
CA GLU A 1040 44.16 34.92 70.16
C GLU A 1040 44.38 36.09 69.20
N LEU A 1041 44.89 37.20 69.73
CA LEU A 1041 45.33 38.37 68.98
C LEU A 1041 46.80 38.59 69.30
N LEU A 1042 47.66 38.17 68.38
CA LEU A 1042 49.09 38.07 68.62
C LEU A 1042 49.84 38.85 67.54
N GLN A 1043 50.88 39.57 67.93
CA GLN A 1043 51.78 40.23 66.98
C GLN A 1043 51.05 41.12 65.96
N SER A 1044 49.96 41.79 66.36
CA SER A 1044 49.02 42.41 65.42
C SER A 1044 48.82 43.89 65.72
N THR A 1045 48.30 44.64 64.75
CA THR A 1045 47.98 46.07 64.92
C THR A 1045 46.49 46.27 64.77
N VAL A 1046 45.83 46.73 65.83
CA VAL A 1046 44.46 47.24 65.81
C VAL A 1046 44.54 48.76 65.87
N ALA A 1047 44.19 49.42 64.76
CA ALA A 1047 44.37 50.86 64.62
C ALA A 1047 43.09 51.57 64.16
N ASN A 1048 43.02 52.88 64.42
CA ASN A 1048 41.90 53.75 64.03
C ASN A 1048 40.53 53.26 64.56
N THR A 1049 40.48 52.62 65.72
CA THR A 1049 39.21 52.16 66.30
C THR A 1049 38.51 53.26 67.10
N ARG A 1050 37.19 53.46 66.88
CA ARG A 1050 36.43 54.56 67.49
C ARG A 1050 36.10 54.33 68.97
N TYR A 1051 35.79 53.10 69.37
CA TYR A 1051 35.43 52.80 70.76
C TYR A 1051 36.40 51.82 71.41
N TYR A 1052 36.40 50.56 70.99
CA TYR A 1052 37.08 49.49 71.74
C TYR A 1052 38.15 48.79 70.90
N GLY A 1053 39.34 48.57 71.46
CA GLY A 1053 40.36 47.72 70.83
C GLY A 1053 39.91 46.26 70.86
N VAL A 1054 39.73 45.70 72.06
CA VAL A 1054 39.20 44.35 72.30
C VAL A 1054 38.03 44.45 73.28
N LEU A 1055 36.87 43.94 72.87
CA LEU A 1055 35.68 43.78 73.72
C LEU A 1055 35.37 42.30 73.90
N ALA A 1056 35.66 41.76 75.09
CA ALA A 1056 35.30 40.40 75.48
C ALA A 1056 34.03 40.44 76.32
N TYR A 1057 32.89 40.12 75.70
CA TYR A 1057 31.63 39.99 76.43
C TYR A 1057 31.50 38.63 77.13
N ARG A 1058 31.97 37.57 76.47
CA ARG A 1058 32.11 36.19 76.98
C ARG A 1058 33.31 35.52 76.29
N GLY A 1059 33.83 34.44 76.87
CA GLY A 1059 34.95 33.67 76.30
C GLY A 1059 36.33 34.20 76.68
N ASP A 1060 37.36 33.46 76.28
CA ASP A 1060 38.75 33.67 76.66
C ASP A 1060 39.54 34.38 75.54
N PHE A 1061 40.32 35.39 75.90
CA PHE A 1061 41.27 36.07 75.00
C PHE A 1061 42.71 35.88 75.44
N VAL A 1062 43.61 35.77 74.46
CA VAL A 1062 45.04 35.99 74.64
C VAL A 1062 45.45 37.16 73.75
N VAL A 1063 45.93 38.25 74.33
CA VAL A 1063 46.38 39.45 73.60
C VAL A 1063 47.85 39.72 73.92
N ARG A 1064 48.74 39.60 72.93
CA ARG A 1064 50.19 39.74 73.16
C ARG A 1064 50.91 40.37 71.99
N ASN A 1065 51.97 41.15 72.24
CA ASN A 1065 52.75 41.86 71.23
C ASN A 1065 51.86 42.65 70.26
N THR A 1066 50.74 43.19 70.73
CA THR A 1066 49.73 43.83 69.90
C THR A 1066 49.65 45.32 70.16
N ILE A 1067 49.51 46.12 69.09
CA ILE A 1067 49.16 47.55 69.22
C ILE A 1067 47.64 47.65 69.26
N LEU A 1068 47.09 48.29 70.28
CA LEU A 1068 45.68 48.65 70.40
C LEU A 1068 45.55 50.18 70.44
N ASP A 1069 45.28 50.80 69.30
CA ASP A 1069 44.96 52.23 69.20
C ASP A 1069 43.44 52.44 69.13
N ALA A 1070 42.87 52.83 70.26
CA ALA A 1070 41.43 52.89 70.48
C ALA A 1070 40.97 54.22 71.07
N GLY A 1071 39.88 54.76 70.51
CA GLY A 1071 39.33 56.05 70.90
C GLY A 1071 38.66 56.10 72.27
N TYR A 1072 38.34 54.96 72.90
CA TYR A 1072 37.71 54.94 74.22
C TYR A 1072 38.30 53.92 75.20
N ILE A 1073 38.24 52.60 74.95
CA ILE A 1073 38.83 51.57 75.82
C ILE A 1073 39.76 50.66 75.00
N GLY A 1074 40.97 50.40 75.51
CA GLY A 1074 41.90 49.45 74.91
C GLY A 1074 41.40 48.02 75.02
N ILE A 1075 41.39 47.49 76.25
CA ILE A 1075 40.90 46.15 76.60
C ILE A 1075 39.70 46.26 77.55
N TYR A 1076 38.56 45.71 77.14
CA TYR A 1076 37.33 45.71 77.94
C TYR A 1076 36.81 44.29 78.20
N ARG A 1077 36.92 43.84 79.46
CA ARG A 1077 36.18 42.68 79.96
C ARG A 1077 34.79 43.13 80.42
N ALA A 1078 33.76 42.87 79.61
CA ALA A 1078 32.42 43.42 79.87
C ALA A 1078 31.66 42.66 80.96
N THR A 1079 31.93 41.36 81.11
CA THR A 1079 31.29 40.49 82.11
C THR A 1079 32.31 39.56 82.78
N ASP A 1080 31.97 38.98 83.92
CA ASP A 1080 32.83 38.01 84.60
C ASP A 1080 32.86 36.63 83.92
N ALA A 1081 32.03 36.42 82.90
CA ALA A 1081 32.02 35.22 82.06
C ALA A 1081 33.05 35.26 80.92
N ALA A 1082 33.87 36.31 80.84
CA ALA A 1082 35.02 36.41 79.94
C ALA A 1082 36.32 36.38 80.74
N ARG A 1083 37.41 35.92 80.11
CA ARG A 1083 38.77 36.01 80.65
C ARG A 1083 39.69 36.62 79.59
N ILE A 1084 40.58 37.51 79.99
CA ILE A 1084 41.56 38.09 79.07
C ILE A 1084 42.94 37.91 79.69
N THR A 1085 43.78 37.10 79.06
CA THR A 1085 45.21 37.03 79.35
C THR A 1085 45.91 37.99 78.39
N HIS A 1086 46.62 38.98 78.93
CA HIS A 1086 47.32 39.95 78.10
C HIS A 1086 48.66 40.34 78.71
N ASP A 1087 49.66 40.57 77.86
CA ASP A 1087 51.00 41.06 78.22
C ASP A 1087 51.74 41.61 76.98
N HIS A 1088 52.75 42.45 77.19
CA HIS A 1088 53.59 43.02 76.12
C HIS A 1088 52.82 43.72 74.99
N ASN A 1089 51.75 44.46 75.30
CA ASN A 1089 50.98 45.22 74.32
C ASN A 1089 51.27 46.73 74.40
N LEU A 1090 50.97 47.45 73.33
CA LEU A 1090 50.97 48.92 73.31
C LEU A 1090 49.53 49.40 73.23
N ILE A 1091 49.02 49.96 74.32
CA ILE A 1091 47.63 50.34 74.45
C ILE A 1091 47.51 51.86 74.51
N SER A 1092 47.06 52.44 73.39
CA SER A 1092 46.76 53.86 73.23
C SER A 1092 45.26 54.06 73.31
N SER A 1093 44.76 54.42 74.49
CA SER A 1093 43.35 54.79 74.69
C SER A 1093 43.18 55.64 75.95
N PRO A 1094 42.07 56.42 76.07
CA PRO A 1094 41.75 57.13 77.31
C PRO A 1094 41.59 56.20 78.52
N ARG A 1095 41.17 54.95 78.29
CA ARG A 1095 41.00 53.92 79.32
C ARG A 1095 41.69 52.63 78.84
N PRO A 1096 42.98 52.43 79.13
CA PRO A 1096 43.71 51.25 78.68
C PRO A 1096 43.02 49.93 79.07
N PHE A 1097 42.47 49.87 80.28
CA PHE A 1097 41.80 48.69 80.83
C PHE A 1097 40.47 49.05 81.48
N VAL A 1098 39.47 48.18 81.33
CA VAL A 1098 38.25 48.17 82.15
C VAL A 1098 37.97 46.75 82.64
N ARG A 1099 37.94 46.59 83.97
CA ARG A 1099 37.85 45.32 84.70
C ARG A 1099 39.05 44.37 84.47
N GLU A 1100 40.18 44.94 84.06
CA GLU A 1100 41.50 44.29 84.01
C GLU A 1100 42.54 45.18 84.70
N GLN A 1101 43.71 44.62 85.00
CA GLN A 1101 44.84 45.32 85.61
C GLN A 1101 46.02 45.39 84.64
N LEU A 1102 46.97 46.28 84.92
CA LEU A 1102 48.22 46.36 84.17
C LEU A 1102 48.99 45.04 84.31
N ALA A 1103 49.37 44.44 83.17
CA ALA A 1103 50.15 43.21 83.11
C ALA A 1103 51.62 43.48 82.72
N GLU A 1104 52.43 42.41 82.69
CA GLU A 1104 53.85 42.48 82.35
C GLU A 1104 54.07 43.01 80.92
N GLY A 1105 55.10 43.85 80.75
CA GLY A 1105 55.51 44.37 79.43
C GLY A 1105 54.53 45.35 78.78
N GLU A 1106 53.40 45.68 79.42
CA GLU A 1106 52.39 46.58 78.88
C GLU A 1106 52.89 48.03 78.78
N VAL A 1107 52.79 48.60 77.58
CA VAL A 1107 53.07 50.02 77.31
C VAL A 1107 51.75 50.78 77.23
N THR A 1108 51.41 51.50 78.29
CA THR A 1108 50.19 52.32 78.37
C THR A 1108 50.52 53.81 78.35
N ASN A 1109 49.50 54.64 78.07
CA ASN A 1109 49.61 56.11 78.03
C ASN A 1109 50.60 56.68 77.00
N LYS A 1110 51.04 55.87 76.03
CA LYS A 1110 51.84 56.29 74.87
C LYS A 1110 51.08 56.00 73.59
N LYS A 1111 51.09 56.95 72.66
CA LYS A 1111 50.50 56.76 71.33
C LYS A 1111 51.46 55.97 70.43
N PRO A 1112 50.98 55.01 69.62
CA PRO A 1112 51.80 54.45 68.55
C PRO A 1112 52.19 55.56 67.57
N ILE A 1113 53.41 55.49 67.07
CA ILE A 1113 53.87 56.36 65.99
C ILE A 1113 53.90 55.51 64.74
N PHE A 1114 53.01 55.80 63.81
CA PHE A 1114 52.94 55.16 62.49
C PHE A 1114 53.54 56.07 61.43
N VAL A 1115 53.98 55.51 60.30
CA VAL A 1115 54.49 56.29 59.16
C VAL A 1115 53.40 57.22 58.60
N ASN A 1116 52.19 56.71 58.34
CA ASN A 1116 51.07 57.51 57.88
C ASN A 1116 49.72 56.83 58.18
N ALA A 1117 49.27 56.92 59.43
CA ALA A 1117 48.01 56.30 59.85
C ALA A 1117 46.76 56.75 59.06
N PRO A 1118 46.58 58.04 58.70
CA PRO A 1118 45.47 58.48 57.84
C PRO A 1118 45.45 57.85 56.45
N ALA A 1119 46.63 57.59 55.88
CA ALA A 1119 46.77 56.84 54.62
C ALA A 1119 46.74 55.32 54.82
N ARG A 1120 46.41 54.85 56.03
CA ARG A 1120 46.31 53.43 56.42
C ARG A 1120 47.65 52.69 56.34
N ASP A 1121 48.74 53.43 56.51
CA ASP A 1121 50.10 52.91 56.60
C ASP A 1121 50.54 52.83 58.08
N PHE A 1122 50.40 51.62 58.64
CA PHE A 1122 50.69 51.33 60.05
C PHE A 1122 52.09 50.79 60.29
N ARG A 1123 53.01 50.96 59.33
CA ARG A 1123 54.43 50.73 59.59
C ARG A 1123 54.89 51.63 60.74
N LEU A 1124 55.80 51.12 61.57
CA LEU A 1124 56.29 51.86 62.73
C LEU A 1124 57.12 53.07 62.26
N GLY A 1125 56.77 54.26 62.75
CA GLY A 1125 57.57 55.46 62.57
C GLY A 1125 58.72 55.53 63.58
N LYS A 1126 59.71 56.36 63.28
CA LYS A 1126 60.86 56.61 64.18
C LYS A 1126 60.37 57.00 65.58
N ALA A 1127 61.01 56.44 66.61
CA ALA A 1127 60.69 56.63 68.03
C ALA A 1127 59.32 56.06 68.49
N SER A 1128 58.69 55.19 67.70
CA SER A 1128 57.48 54.51 68.17
C SER A 1128 57.75 53.71 69.45
N PRO A 1129 56.88 53.81 70.47
CA PRO A 1129 57.04 53.07 71.73
C PRO A 1129 56.90 51.55 71.57
N ALA A 1130 56.44 51.09 70.41
CA ALA A 1130 56.38 49.68 70.03
C ALA A 1130 57.75 49.08 69.67
N ILE A 1131 58.76 49.90 69.39
CA ILE A 1131 60.05 49.42 68.89
C ILE A 1131 60.82 48.67 70.00
N ASN A 1132 61.30 47.46 69.71
CA ASN A 1132 61.99 46.55 70.64
C ASN A 1132 61.26 46.36 72.00
N ALA A 1133 59.93 46.31 72.00
CA ALA A 1133 59.12 46.27 73.23
C ALA A 1133 58.32 44.97 73.42
N GLY A 1134 58.31 44.09 72.44
CA GLY A 1134 57.59 42.82 72.48
C GLY A 1134 58.42 41.69 73.10
N THR A 1135 57.73 40.60 73.44
CA THR A 1135 58.36 39.34 73.85
C THR A 1135 58.60 38.39 72.67
N ASP A 1136 59.41 37.35 72.84
CA ASP A 1136 59.71 36.41 71.76
C ASP A 1136 58.49 35.55 71.38
N LEU A 1137 58.04 35.68 70.13
CA LEU A 1137 56.99 34.87 69.52
C LEU A 1137 57.50 34.10 68.28
N SER A 1138 58.80 33.84 68.18
CA SER A 1138 59.46 33.16 67.07
C SER A 1138 58.90 31.75 66.77
N SER A 1139 58.29 31.11 67.77
CA SER A 1139 57.56 29.85 67.60
C SER A 1139 56.24 29.97 66.84
N LEU A 1140 55.70 31.19 66.71
CA LEU A 1140 54.43 31.47 66.04
C LEU A 1140 54.61 32.30 64.76
N VAL A 1141 55.56 33.23 64.74
CA VAL A 1141 55.79 34.17 63.64
C VAL A 1141 57.26 34.54 63.53
N GLN A 1142 57.82 34.40 62.32
CA GLN A 1142 59.24 34.66 62.03
C GLN A 1142 59.47 35.90 61.19
N THR A 1143 58.42 36.44 60.56
CA THR A 1143 58.46 37.64 59.73
C THR A 1143 57.28 38.57 60.02
N ASP A 1144 57.42 39.86 59.74
CA ASP A 1144 56.33 40.83 59.79
C ASP A 1144 55.38 40.70 58.60
N ILE A 1145 54.33 41.52 58.54
CA ILE A 1145 53.33 41.47 57.47
C ILE A 1145 53.89 41.84 56.09
N LEU A 1146 55.05 42.49 56.02
CA LEU A 1146 55.76 42.79 54.77
C LEU A 1146 56.86 41.78 54.44
N GLY A 1147 57.03 40.75 55.28
CA GLY A 1147 58.06 39.72 55.12
C GLY A 1147 59.42 40.05 55.75
N ASN A 1148 59.55 41.14 56.51
CA ASN A 1148 60.79 41.47 57.22
C ASN A 1148 61.02 40.49 58.38
N LYS A 1149 62.26 40.07 58.63
CA LYS A 1149 62.59 39.10 59.70
C LYS A 1149 62.30 39.66 61.10
N ARG A 1150 61.77 38.82 62.01
CA ARG A 1150 61.59 39.11 63.44
C ARG A 1150 62.57 38.34 64.34
N PRO A 1151 63.10 38.96 65.41
CA PRO A 1151 63.21 40.41 65.54
C PRO A 1151 64.19 40.95 64.48
N ALA A 1152 63.93 42.15 63.98
CA ALA A 1152 64.83 42.87 63.07
C ALA A 1152 66.09 43.34 63.81
N TYR A 1153 65.96 43.63 65.11
CA TYR A 1153 67.04 44.07 65.99
C TYR A 1153 67.10 43.29 67.31
N ARG A 1154 66.87 43.94 68.46
CA ARG A 1154 67.15 43.38 69.80
C ARG A 1154 66.02 42.53 70.37
N ALA A 1155 64.78 42.93 70.12
CA ALA A 1155 63.57 42.25 70.57
C ALA A 1155 62.48 42.40 69.51
N PHE A 1156 61.41 41.60 69.61
CA PHE A 1156 60.27 41.75 68.72
C PHE A 1156 59.69 43.16 68.87
N GLU A 1157 59.24 43.75 67.77
CA GLU A 1157 58.38 44.92 67.89
C GLU A 1157 56.97 44.53 68.34
N ILE A 1158 56.28 45.41 69.05
CA ILE A 1158 54.84 45.25 69.29
C ILE A 1158 54.11 45.64 68.00
N GLY A 1159 53.24 44.78 67.46
CA GLY A 1159 52.41 45.06 66.29
C GLY A 1159 52.77 44.28 65.01
N ALA A 1160 52.00 44.52 63.95
CA ALA A 1160 52.07 43.75 62.69
C ALA A 1160 53.31 44.05 61.82
N TYR A 1161 54.07 45.11 62.12
CA TYR A 1161 55.24 45.54 61.36
C TYR A 1161 56.48 45.54 62.23
N GLU A 1162 57.63 45.22 61.64
CA GLU A 1162 58.94 45.50 62.24
C GLU A 1162 59.45 46.88 61.78
N TYR A 1163 60.25 47.52 62.62
CA TYR A 1163 60.97 48.73 62.24
C TYR A 1163 62.28 48.32 61.57
N THR A 1164 62.53 48.74 60.32
CA THR A 1164 63.68 48.25 59.52
C THR A 1164 64.68 49.33 59.12
N ASP A 1165 64.54 50.55 59.62
CA ASP A 1165 65.48 51.64 59.31
C ASP A 1165 66.82 51.44 60.04
N ALA A 1166 67.89 51.29 59.25
CA ALA A 1166 69.25 50.98 59.67
C ALA A 1166 69.87 52.00 60.65
N GLY A 1167 69.31 53.20 60.77
CA GLY A 1167 69.76 54.20 61.74
C GLY A 1167 69.56 53.79 63.20
N GLY A 1168 68.73 52.77 63.49
CA GLY A 1168 68.37 52.32 64.83
C GLY A 1168 67.59 53.39 65.61
N SER A 1169 66.45 53.04 66.22
CA SER A 1169 65.84 53.95 67.19
C SER A 1169 66.49 53.72 68.56
N ILE A 1170 67.35 54.62 69.02
CA ILE A 1170 67.76 54.65 70.43
C ILE A 1170 66.52 55.01 71.25
N ARG A 1171 66.08 54.09 72.11
CA ARG A 1171 65.11 54.36 73.17
C ARG A 1171 65.93 54.73 74.42
N ILE A 1172 66.00 56.01 74.77
CA ILE A 1172 66.53 56.42 76.08
C ILE A 1172 65.43 56.09 77.10
N LEU A 1173 65.58 54.98 77.81
CA LEU A 1173 64.62 54.51 78.81
C LEU A 1173 64.87 55.13 80.19
N ASP A 1174 66.12 55.51 80.47
CA ASP A 1174 66.57 56.22 81.66
C ASP A 1174 67.84 57.03 81.32
N TRP A 1175 68.06 58.17 81.97
CA TRP A 1175 69.21 59.06 81.66
C TRP A 1175 70.57 58.51 82.14
N ASP A 1176 70.57 57.44 82.94
CA ASP A 1176 71.80 56.83 83.50
C ASP A 1176 72.30 55.57 82.75
N GLU A 1177 71.68 55.16 81.64
CA GLU A 1177 72.21 54.07 80.81
C GLU A 1177 73.35 54.57 79.89
N ARG A 1178 74.61 54.27 80.25
CA ARG A 1178 75.76 54.42 79.33
C ARG A 1178 75.99 53.14 78.52
N ALA A 1179 76.26 53.34 77.24
CA ALA A 1179 76.63 52.30 76.27
C ALA A 1179 77.94 51.58 76.65
N ASN A 1180 77.95 50.26 76.42
CA ASN A 1180 79.14 49.52 75.99
C ASN A 1180 78.90 49.02 74.56
#